data_AF-A0A0F9R6T4-F1
#
_entry.id   AF-A0A0F9R6T4-F1
#
_cell.length_a   1.000
_cell.length_b   1.000
_cell.length_c   1.000
_cell.angle_alpha   90.00
_cell.angle_beta   90.00
_cell.angle_gamma   90.00
#
_symmetry.space_group_name_H-M   'P 1'
#
loop_
_entity.id
_entity.type
_entity.pdbx_description
1 polymer ?
#
loop_
_entity_poly.entity_id
_entity_poly.type
_entity_poly.pdbx_seq_one_letter_code
_entity_poly.pdbx_strand_id
1 'polypeptide(L)'
;MAISAGSYTVGAAGDYLTWKAAFDDLAGTLTGDLTFTQISDVTLSAQALIPDTFDLAGYTFKITSNTPPYGDPTAGWKTYSTYAEDKVLLMGFVLGAGTVIIEHLYVIAQIDRTSSKYLVAIRCEQDGRVLEFHDCLFDQAGYIGKGIIVSRTDFSTFPKLSMWNCEIFGCINNFACKIADFTYPSGSRMENCIAKTTAQAAFQVTGAGGAEYGIHVKNCVGFAADNTWFLSNAPAVDGDNNGTNLASLPFGSGNKLNLVEADEFVSVNPAEADFWKVKAGNLDNDGVVPSIAGNTKGIRDNDRPGTDGLYSIGSDELEEIIVYGPVYTVGPGQEFSTIQSALDQLWTDQGAATFTASQYIRVFAGTYDENVEPNAGLTPAYGIGYLFILEGDPAAALADVVVQPSSGIGYTSACDQAMLRHLTIDCARSEGDAVQATSGTVVFGVQDCDITSGTASGTGFSALNVSAARSVLVEDSVFTNDKAVGGGAAVFVRPSGYHTLFSRCMFHEIGISKNFYSIYLPGGYSSCRFTDCVFDSLNACTHPVSPGVASILDFVNCTFYETPIPIFAVGGGQIQLVNCISKTSSVALIIYQSGDLPEETSTHFGPRVVMRNNCFHGYSAFLYDLAGNKTYAEFIALNRVDASGDLDATDPLLSNPGSGDFSLQTGSPCRHAGHGSGVTKDINGDPFDPFHPDIGAVSTGIGPNVAYSG
;
A
#
# COMPACT_ATOMS: atom_id res chain seq x y z
N MET A 1 5.11 -7.99 -35.01
CA MET A 1 6.57 -8.21 -34.77
C MET A 1 6.63 -9.25 -33.68
N ALA A 2 7.51 -10.23 -33.76
CA ALA A 2 7.61 -11.19 -32.66
C ALA A 2 8.04 -10.47 -31.38
N ILE A 3 7.36 -10.72 -30.27
CA ILE A 3 7.60 -10.05 -28.99
C ILE A 3 8.61 -10.84 -28.16
N SER A 4 9.61 -10.14 -27.62
CA SER A 4 10.70 -10.74 -26.86
C SER A 4 10.96 -10.08 -25.50
N ALA A 5 10.20 -9.03 -25.15
CA ALA A 5 10.23 -8.32 -23.87
C ALA A 5 9.02 -7.36 -23.77
N GLY A 6 8.72 -6.88 -22.56
CA GLY A 6 7.73 -5.84 -22.28
C GLY A 6 6.48 -6.34 -21.54
N SER A 7 5.44 -5.51 -21.51
CA SER A 7 4.15 -5.84 -20.88
C SER A 7 3.03 -5.67 -21.89
N TYR A 8 2.18 -6.68 -21.98
CA TYR A 8 1.05 -6.71 -22.91
C TYR A 8 -0.21 -7.20 -22.20
N THR A 9 -1.37 -6.89 -22.77
CA THR A 9 -2.67 -7.21 -22.21
C THR A 9 -3.43 -8.22 -23.06
N VAL A 10 -4.21 -9.08 -22.41
CA VAL A 10 -5.03 -10.12 -23.06
C VAL A 10 -6.48 -9.97 -22.65
N GLY A 11 -7.40 -9.89 -23.61
CA GLY A 11 -8.83 -9.71 -23.36
C GLY A 11 -9.47 -8.70 -24.30
N ALA A 12 -10.75 -8.41 -24.08
CA ALA A 12 -11.46 -7.35 -24.76
C ALA A 12 -10.72 -6.02 -24.55
N ALA A 13 -10.46 -5.32 -25.65
CA ALA A 13 -9.65 -4.09 -25.69
C ALA A 13 -8.17 -4.24 -25.28
N GLY A 14 -7.66 -5.47 -25.08
CA GLY A 14 -6.24 -5.71 -24.84
C GLY A 14 -5.42 -5.72 -26.14
N ASP A 15 -4.09 -5.76 -25.98
CA ASP A 15 -3.13 -5.92 -27.08
C ASP A 15 -3.42 -7.20 -27.89
N TYR A 16 -3.89 -8.24 -27.19
CA TYR A 16 -4.32 -9.50 -27.77
C TYR A 16 -5.74 -9.85 -27.30
N LEU A 17 -6.60 -10.29 -28.22
CA LEU A 17 -7.95 -10.73 -27.85
C LEU A 17 -7.98 -12.09 -27.12
N THR A 18 -6.95 -12.92 -27.32
CA THR A 18 -6.89 -14.28 -26.76
C THR A 18 -5.46 -14.66 -26.40
N TRP A 19 -5.30 -15.59 -25.45
CA TRP A 19 -4.00 -16.19 -25.11
C TRP A 19 -3.30 -16.83 -26.30
N LYS A 20 -4.08 -17.43 -27.21
CA LYS A 20 -3.52 -18.00 -28.44
C LYS A 20 -2.84 -16.94 -29.29
N ALA A 21 -3.52 -15.81 -29.54
CA ALA A 21 -2.94 -14.72 -30.32
C ALA A 21 -1.68 -14.16 -29.65
N ALA A 22 -1.70 -14.03 -28.32
CA ALA A 22 -0.54 -13.60 -27.54
C ALA A 22 0.66 -14.56 -27.70
N PHE A 23 0.44 -15.88 -27.65
CA PHE A 23 1.52 -16.85 -27.75
C PHE A 23 2.01 -17.11 -29.17
N ASP A 24 1.15 -16.98 -30.18
CA ASP A 24 1.54 -17.06 -31.58
C ASP A 24 2.54 -15.94 -31.95
N ASP A 25 2.52 -14.81 -31.23
CA ASP A 25 3.41 -13.66 -31.44
C ASP A 25 4.72 -13.74 -30.64
N LEU A 26 4.93 -14.76 -29.79
CA LEU A 26 6.17 -14.92 -29.05
C LEU A 26 7.39 -15.10 -29.98
N ALA A 27 8.45 -14.34 -29.70
CA ALA A 27 9.74 -14.55 -30.35
C ALA A 27 10.39 -15.85 -29.86
N GLY A 28 11.23 -16.47 -30.70
CA GLY A 28 11.98 -17.66 -30.30
C GLY A 28 12.97 -17.44 -29.15
N THR A 29 13.30 -16.20 -28.77
CA THR A 29 14.20 -15.94 -27.63
C THR A 29 13.82 -14.63 -26.96
N LEU A 30 13.71 -14.64 -25.64
CA LEU A 30 13.52 -13.44 -24.85
C LEU A 30 14.78 -12.57 -24.84
N THR A 31 14.58 -11.26 -24.92
CA THR A 31 15.62 -10.23 -24.82
C THR A 31 15.45 -9.37 -23.56
N GLY A 32 14.45 -9.69 -22.73
CA GLY A 32 14.06 -9.01 -21.51
C GLY A 32 12.86 -9.72 -20.88
N ASP A 33 12.47 -9.28 -19.69
CA ASP A 33 11.27 -9.81 -19.03
C ASP A 33 10.02 -9.52 -19.86
N LEU A 34 9.11 -10.49 -19.89
CA LEU A 34 7.88 -10.43 -20.67
C LEU A 34 6.68 -10.77 -19.78
N THR A 35 5.70 -9.87 -19.72
CA THR A 35 4.47 -10.04 -18.94
C THR A 35 3.24 -9.97 -19.84
N PHE A 36 2.31 -10.89 -19.66
CA PHE A 36 0.94 -10.78 -20.15
C PHE A 36 -0.06 -10.67 -19.00
N THR A 37 -0.93 -9.67 -19.07
CA THR A 37 -1.99 -9.43 -18.07
C THR A 37 -3.35 -9.59 -18.70
N GLN A 38 -4.16 -10.53 -18.19
CA GLN A 38 -5.57 -10.64 -18.56
C GLN A 38 -6.34 -9.45 -17.98
N ILE A 39 -7.14 -8.78 -18.82
CA ILE A 39 -7.92 -7.58 -18.45
C ILE A 39 -9.44 -7.74 -18.60
N SER A 40 -9.90 -8.89 -19.10
CA SER A 40 -11.31 -9.26 -19.19
C SER A 40 -11.44 -10.77 -19.32
N ASP A 41 -12.66 -11.30 -19.33
CA ASP A 41 -12.92 -12.68 -19.74
C ASP A 41 -12.34 -12.97 -21.13
N VAL A 42 -11.75 -14.15 -21.29
CA VAL A 42 -11.17 -14.65 -22.53
C VAL A 42 -11.79 -16.00 -22.87
N THR A 43 -12.28 -16.15 -24.09
CA THR A 43 -12.71 -17.46 -24.61
C THR A 43 -11.67 -18.01 -25.58
N LEU A 44 -11.19 -19.21 -25.31
CA LEU A 44 -10.31 -19.97 -26.19
C LEU A 44 -11.10 -21.01 -26.99
N SER A 45 -11.19 -20.78 -28.29
CA SER A 45 -11.72 -21.73 -29.26
C SER A 45 -10.65 -22.63 -29.88
N ALA A 46 -9.39 -22.43 -29.51
CA ALA A 46 -8.22 -23.17 -29.98
C ALA A 46 -7.15 -23.19 -28.89
N GLN A 47 -6.20 -24.12 -29.01
CA GLN A 47 -5.08 -24.27 -28.07
C GLN A 47 -4.16 -23.04 -28.06
N ALA A 48 -3.81 -22.55 -26.87
CA ALA A 48 -2.78 -21.53 -26.67
C ALA A 48 -1.45 -22.22 -26.34
N LEU A 49 -0.53 -22.21 -27.31
CA LEU A 49 0.76 -22.90 -27.23
C LEU A 49 1.89 -21.88 -27.20
N ILE A 50 2.74 -21.95 -26.18
CA ILE A 50 4.05 -21.29 -26.23
C ILE A 50 4.89 -22.10 -27.23
N PRO A 51 5.47 -21.46 -28.26
CA PRO A 51 6.24 -22.14 -29.30
C PRO A 51 7.36 -23.00 -28.71
N ASP A 52 7.65 -24.13 -29.35
CA ASP A 52 8.70 -25.04 -28.87
C ASP A 52 10.12 -24.45 -29.00
N THR A 53 10.24 -23.38 -29.78
CA THR A 53 11.45 -22.59 -29.92
C THR A 53 11.63 -21.55 -28.83
N PHE A 54 10.67 -21.31 -27.93
CA PHE A 54 10.67 -20.17 -27.01
C PHE A 54 11.74 -20.30 -25.90
N ASP A 55 12.83 -19.54 -26.00
CA ASP A 55 13.94 -19.52 -25.04
C ASP A 55 13.83 -18.34 -24.06
N LEU A 56 13.91 -18.61 -22.74
CA LEU A 56 13.87 -17.55 -21.71
C LEU A 56 15.15 -16.74 -21.63
N ALA A 57 16.30 -17.28 -22.05
CA ALA A 57 17.61 -16.61 -22.01
C ALA A 57 17.98 -15.96 -20.66
N GLY A 58 17.48 -16.50 -19.54
CA GLY A 58 17.70 -16.01 -18.18
C GLY A 58 16.63 -15.05 -17.64
N TYR A 59 15.65 -14.66 -18.46
CA TYR A 59 14.60 -13.71 -18.12
C TYR A 59 13.34 -14.38 -17.52
N THR A 60 12.42 -13.53 -17.08
CA THR A 60 11.11 -13.91 -16.55
C THR A 60 10.04 -13.82 -17.62
N PHE A 61 9.26 -14.89 -17.76
CA PHE A 61 8.02 -14.90 -18.52
C PHE A 61 6.83 -15.03 -17.57
N LYS A 62 6.01 -13.98 -17.47
CA LYS A 62 4.91 -13.87 -16.52
C LYS A 62 3.54 -13.83 -17.21
N ILE A 63 2.60 -14.58 -16.66
CA ILE A 63 1.21 -14.65 -17.09
C ILE A 63 0.34 -14.38 -15.86
N THR A 64 -0.47 -13.33 -15.90
CA THR A 64 -1.25 -12.84 -14.76
C THR A 64 -2.63 -12.32 -15.17
N SER A 65 -3.46 -11.94 -14.20
CA SER A 65 -4.73 -11.24 -14.38
C SER A 65 -4.72 -9.96 -13.52
N ASN A 66 -5.29 -8.87 -14.02
CA ASN A 66 -5.51 -7.66 -13.22
C ASN A 66 -6.73 -7.77 -12.28
N THR A 67 -7.54 -8.82 -12.45
CA THR A 67 -8.65 -9.17 -11.56
C THR A 67 -8.51 -10.65 -11.22
N PRO A 68 -7.77 -10.99 -10.15
CA PRO A 68 -7.58 -12.36 -9.67
C PRO A 68 -8.89 -13.00 -9.20
N PRO A 69 -8.97 -14.34 -9.18
CA PRO A 69 -10.09 -15.06 -8.61
C PRO A 69 -10.09 -15.09 -7.08
N TYR A 70 -8.94 -14.95 -6.43
CA TYR A 70 -8.75 -15.09 -4.98
C TYR A 70 -9.25 -16.41 -4.34
N GLY A 71 -9.65 -17.40 -5.14
CA GLY A 71 -10.24 -18.64 -4.64
C GLY A 71 -11.75 -18.74 -4.89
N ASP A 72 -12.40 -17.63 -5.21
CA ASP A 72 -13.84 -17.56 -5.50
C ASP A 72 -14.14 -17.85 -6.98
N PRO A 73 -14.89 -18.92 -7.32
CA PRO A 73 -15.34 -19.19 -8.68
C PRO A 73 -16.37 -18.19 -9.23
N THR A 74 -16.86 -17.26 -8.40
CA THR A 74 -17.71 -16.15 -8.82
C THR A 74 -16.94 -14.87 -9.14
N ALA A 75 -15.69 -14.75 -8.69
CA ALA A 75 -14.79 -13.63 -8.92
C ALA A 75 -13.77 -13.88 -10.03
N GLY A 76 -12.99 -12.85 -10.36
CA GLY A 76 -11.88 -12.90 -11.31
C GLY A 76 -12.26 -12.93 -12.79
N TRP A 77 -11.31 -12.55 -13.65
CA TRP A 77 -11.47 -12.74 -15.10
C TRP A 77 -11.26 -14.18 -15.50
N LYS A 78 -12.20 -14.71 -16.26
CA LYS A 78 -12.26 -16.13 -16.58
C LYS A 78 -11.64 -16.39 -17.94
N THR A 79 -10.67 -17.29 -17.97
CA THR A 79 -10.23 -17.89 -19.22
C THR A 79 -11.03 -19.16 -19.47
N TYR A 80 -12.04 -19.07 -20.32
CA TYR A 80 -12.89 -20.19 -20.72
C TYR A 80 -12.30 -20.91 -21.93
N SER A 81 -12.05 -22.21 -21.82
CA SER A 81 -11.72 -23.06 -22.97
C SER A 81 -12.94 -23.88 -23.39
N THR A 82 -13.37 -23.69 -24.65
CA THR A 82 -14.39 -24.51 -25.31
C THR A 82 -13.77 -25.51 -26.30
N TYR A 83 -12.44 -25.61 -26.33
CA TYR A 83 -11.71 -26.42 -27.31
C TYR A 83 -11.74 -27.92 -26.95
N ALA A 84 -12.24 -28.74 -27.88
CA ALA A 84 -12.57 -30.16 -27.63
C ALA A 84 -11.41 -31.15 -27.87
N GLU A 85 -10.36 -30.76 -28.60
CA GLU A 85 -9.20 -31.61 -28.91
C GLU A 85 -8.04 -31.38 -27.93
N ASP A 86 -7.08 -32.30 -27.90
CA ASP A 86 -6.04 -32.41 -26.86
C ASP A 86 -5.36 -31.07 -26.46
N LYS A 87 -5.53 -30.73 -25.17
CA LYS A 87 -4.54 -30.30 -24.15
C LYS A 87 -4.16 -28.79 -24.06
N VAL A 88 -4.46 -28.19 -22.90
CA VAL A 88 -3.60 -27.23 -22.17
C VAL A 88 -3.75 -25.75 -22.53
N LEU A 89 -4.09 -24.94 -21.52
CA LEU A 89 -4.14 -23.47 -21.60
C LEU A 89 -2.75 -22.83 -21.78
N LEU A 90 -1.73 -23.44 -21.19
CA LEU A 90 -0.34 -22.96 -21.14
C LEU A 90 0.61 -24.15 -21.33
N MET A 91 0.96 -24.48 -22.57
CA MET A 91 1.95 -25.52 -22.88
C MET A 91 3.17 -24.81 -23.43
N GLY A 92 4.27 -24.81 -22.70
CA GLY A 92 5.55 -24.35 -23.21
C GLY A 92 6.55 -25.47 -23.21
N PHE A 93 7.17 -25.71 -24.36
CA PHE A 93 8.56 -26.11 -24.37
C PHE A 93 9.36 -24.84 -24.25
N VAL A 94 9.62 -24.50 -23.00
CA VAL A 94 10.47 -23.36 -22.71
C VAL A 94 11.90 -23.85 -22.87
N LEU A 95 12.75 -23.11 -23.57
CA LEU A 95 14.19 -23.34 -23.73
C LEU A 95 14.98 -22.39 -22.81
N GLY A 96 16.25 -22.72 -22.53
CA GLY A 96 17.16 -21.90 -21.72
C GLY A 96 16.82 -21.76 -20.22
N ALA A 97 17.73 -21.17 -19.45
CA ALA A 97 17.51 -20.87 -18.03
C ALA A 97 16.54 -19.69 -17.86
N GLY A 98 15.88 -19.55 -16.71
CA GLY A 98 14.95 -18.43 -16.43
C GLY A 98 13.77 -18.83 -15.56
N THR A 99 12.79 -17.94 -15.45
CA THR A 99 11.61 -18.12 -14.60
C THR A 99 10.31 -18.02 -15.41
N VAL A 100 9.39 -18.96 -15.21
CA VAL A 100 8.00 -18.85 -15.68
C VAL A 100 7.10 -18.64 -14.48
N ILE A 101 6.32 -17.56 -14.48
CA ILE A 101 5.37 -17.22 -13.41
C ILE A 101 3.95 -17.27 -13.98
N ILE A 102 3.08 -18.04 -13.33
CA ILE A 102 1.65 -18.06 -13.59
C ILE A 102 0.95 -17.72 -12.29
N GLU A 103 0.32 -16.55 -12.23
CA GLU A 103 -0.34 -16.06 -11.02
C GLU A 103 -1.72 -15.49 -11.31
N HIS A 104 -2.60 -15.44 -10.30
CA HIS A 104 -3.87 -14.69 -10.39
C HIS A 104 -4.84 -15.12 -11.50
N LEU A 105 -4.61 -16.26 -12.16
CA LEU A 105 -5.46 -16.69 -13.27
C LEU A 105 -6.64 -17.54 -12.79
N TYR A 106 -7.81 -17.30 -13.39
CA TYR A 106 -8.94 -18.21 -13.32
C TYR A 106 -9.12 -18.95 -14.65
N VAL A 107 -8.84 -20.24 -14.65
CA VAL A 107 -8.97 -21.10 -15.83
C VAL A 107 -10.17 -22.01 -15.71
N ILE A 108 -11.09 -21.92 -16.68
CA ILE A 108 -12.25 -22.79 -16.79
C ILE A 108 -12.14 -23.59 -18.09
N ALA A 109 -12.23 -24.92 -18.03
CA ALA A 109 -12.24 -25.74 -19.24
C ALA A 109 -13.41 -26.73 -19.28
N GLN A 110 -14.08 -26.76 -20.43
CA GLN A 110 -15.05 -27.80 -20.75
C GLN A 110 -14.35 -28.91 -21.53
N ILE A 111 -14.01 -30.02 -20.86
CA ILE A 111 -13.24 -31.12 -21.45
C ILE A 111 -14.15 -32.32 -21.76
N ASP A 112 -14.20 -32.76 -23.02
CA ASP A 112 -14.96 -33.94 -23.44
C ASP A 112 -14.33 -35.28 -22.98
N ARG A 113 -15.18 -36.28 -22.72
CA ARG A 113 -15.04 -37.50 -21.90
C ARG A 113 -13.93 -38.50 -22.26
N THR A 114 -13.22 -38.35 -23.37
CA THR A 114 -12.26 -39.38 -23.84
C THR A 114 -10.80 -39.01 -23.52
N SER A 115 -10.24 -39.77 -22.57
CA SER A 115 -8.84 -39.90 -22.06
C SER A 115 -7.73 -38.89 -22.45
N SER A 116 -7.01 -38.43 -21.41
CA SER A 116 -5.66 -37.80 -21.41
C SER A 116 -5.54 -36.28 -21.46
N LYS A 117 -6.62 -35.52 -21.28
CA LYS A 117 -6.62 -34.05 -21.40
C LYS A 117 -6.30 -33.34 -20.07
N TYR A 118 -5.58 -32.21 -20.12
CA TYR A 118 -5.13 -31.41 -18.96
C TYR A 118 -5.62 -29.96 -19.07
N LEU A 119 -5.97 -29.33 -17.93
CA LEU A 119 -6.21 -27.88 -17.82
C LEU A 119 -4.91 -27.10 -18.12
N VAL A 120 -3.83 -27.48 -17.45
CA VAL A 120 -2.48 -26.91 -17.63
C VAL A 120 -1.47 -28.03 -17.76
N ALA A 121 -0.54 -27.95 -18.72
CA ALA A 121 0.58 -28.87 -18.83
C ALA A 121 1.85 -28.12 -19.16
N ILE A 122 2.85 -28.26 -18.31
CA ILE A 122 4.16 -27.68 -18.57
C ILE A 122 5.15 -28.79 -18.87
N ARG A 123 5.85 -28.64 -20.00
CA ARG A 123 6.85 -29.58 -20.51
C ARG A 123 8.21 -28.89 -20.61
N CYS A 124 9.13 -29.22 -19.72
CA CYS A 124 10.43 -28.56 -19.70
C CYS A 124 11.52 -29.46 -20.30
N GLU A 125 12.35 -28.87 -21.18
CA GLU A 125 13.40 -29.57 -21.93
C GLU A 125 14.85 -29.32 -21.46
N GLN A 126 15.14 -28.35 -20.57
CA GLN A 126 16.51 -28.10 -20.08
C GLN A 126 16.59 -27.60 -18.63
N ASP A 127 17.81 -27.63 -18.09
CA ASP A 127 18.21 -27.30 -16.73
C ASP A 127 18.13 -25.80 -16.39
N GLY A 128 18.09 -25.47 -15.09
CA GLY A 128 18.27 -24.09 -14.59
C GLY A 128 17.03 -23.21 -14.59
N ARG A 129 15.83 -23.82 -14.54
CA ARG A 129 14.55 -23.10 -14.60
C ARG A 129 13.80 -23.09 -13.28
N VAL A 130 13.04 -22.03 -13.06
CA VAL A 130 12.07 -21.93 -11.98
C VAL A 130 10.67 -21.82 -12.59
N LEU A 131 9.75 -22.63 -12.07
CA LEU A 131 8.34 -22.59 -12.43
C LEU A 131 7.53 -22.23 -11.20
N GLU A 132 6.82 -21.12 -11.26
CA GLU A 132 6.02 -20.60 -10.16
C GLU A 132 4.54 -20.56 -10.53
N PHE A 133 3.71 -21.18 -9.69
CA PHE A 133 2.26 -21.10 -9.76
C PHE A 133 1.74 -20.58 -8.44
N HIS A 134 1.00 -19.49 -8.46
CA HIS A 134 0.36 -19.05 -7.23
C HIS A 134 -0.92 -18.26 -7.39
N ASP A 135 -1.78 -18.35 -6.39
CA ASP A 135 -3.01 -17.56 -6.31
C ASP A 135 -3.92 -17.80 -7.54
N CYS A 136 -3.95 -19.05 -8.02
CA CYS A 136 -4.67 -19.47 -9.22
C CYS A 136 -5.89 -20.34 -8.90
N LEU A 137 -6.92 -20.22 -9.73
CA LEU A 137 -8.13 -21.03 -9.68
C LEU A 137 -8.30 -21.84 -10.97
N PHE A 138 -8.42 -23.16 -10.84
CA PHE A 138 -8.61 -24.08 -11.95
C PHE A 138 -9.92 -24.84 -11.80
N ASP A 139 -10.83 -24.71 -12.77
CA ASP A 139 -12.18 -25.27 -12.70
C ASP A 139 -12.54 -26.03 -13.99
N GLN A 140 -13.12 -27.22 -13.84
CA GLN A 140 -13.58 -28.04 -14.97
C GLN A 140 -15.10 -27.94 -15.24
N ALA A 141 -15.83 -27.05 -14.56
CA ALA A 141 -17.25 -26.77 -14.78
C ALA A 141 -18.14 -28.04 -14.85
N GLY A 142 -17.82 -29.08 -14.06
CA GLY A 142 -18.57 -30.34 -14.00
C GLY A 142 -18.22 -31.41 -15.05
N TYR A 143 -17.12 -31.24 -15.79
CA TYR A 143 -16.66 -32.20 -16.82
C TYR A 143 -15.51 -33.10 -16.34
N ILE A 144 -15.18 -34.13 -17.14
CA ILE A 144 -14.28 -35.24 -16.76
C ILE A 144 -12.90 -35.04 -17.41
N GLY A 145 -11.92 -34.52 -16.66
CA GLY A 145 -10.55 -34.28 -17.13
C GLY A 145 -9.50 -34.25 -16.01
N LYS A 146 -8.23 -34.03 -16.38
CA LYS A 146 -7.09 -33.87 -15.45
C LYS A 146 -6.80 -32.37 -15.24
N GLY A 147 -6.40 -31.97 -14.03
CA GLY A 147 -6.06 -30.57 -13.75
C GLY A 147 -4.68 -30.20 -14.29
N ILE A 148 -3.73 -29.93 -13.40
CA ILE A 148 -2.37 -29.52 -13.73
C ILE A 148 -1.50 -30.76 -13.91
N ILE A 149 -0.71 -30.82 -14.98
CA ILE A 149 0.40 -31.76 -15.10
C ILE A 149 1.72 -31.02 -15.30
N VAL A 150 2.73 -31.45 -14.56
CA VAL A 150 4.11 -31.06 -14.80
C VAL A 150 4.84 -32.35 -15.18
N SER A 151 5.28 -32.46 -16.44
CA SER A 151 5.80 -33.72 -17.00
C SER A 151 6.95 -33.54 -18.00
N ARG A 152 7.67 -34.64 -18.28
CA ARG A 152 8.83 -34.73 -19.20
C ARG A 152 8.42 -35.48 -20.46
N THR A 153 9.07 -35.11 -21.56
CA THR A 153 9.25 -36.00 -22.71
C THR A 153 10.62 -36.69 -22.66
N ASP A 154 11.77 -35.99 -22.49
CA ASP A 154 13.08 -36.65 -22.76
C ASP A 154 14.36 -36.31 -21.90
N PHE A 155 14.38 -35.46 -20.84
CA PHE A 155 15.64 -35.01 -20.15
C PHE A 155 15.91 -35.33 -18.65
N SER A 156 17.19 -35.39 -18.25
CA SER A 156 17.71 -35.90 -16.96
C SER A 156 17.46 -35.05 -15.70
N THR A 157 17.02 -33.80 -15.83
CA THR A 157 16.98 -32.82 -14.73
C THR A 157 15.81 -31.84 -14.93
N PHE A 158 15.12 -31.47 -13.86
CA PHE A 158 13.81 -30.81 -13.89
C PHE A 158 13.88 -29.35 -13.39
N PRO A 159 12.97 -28.42 -13.80
CA PRO A 159 12.83 -27.12 -13.15
C PRO A 159 12.55 -27.24 -11.65
N LYS A 160 12.96 -26.23 -10.90
CA LYS A 160 12.46 -25.99 -9.54
C LYS A 160 11.00 -25.57 -9.63
N LEU A 161 10.09 -26.38 -9.09
CA LEU A 161 8.66 -26.05 -9.02
C LEU A 161 8.35 -25.38 -7.68
N SER A 162 7.69 -24.22 -7.71
CA SER A 162 7.12 -23.58 -6.52
C SER A 162 5.63 -23.33 -6.78
N MET A 163 4.75 -24.02 -6.05
CA MET A 163 3.30 -23.87 -6.17
C MET A 163 2.70 -23.46 -4.84
N TRP A 164 1.90 -22.41 -4.77
CA TRP A 164 1.19 -22.06 -3.53
C TRP A 164 -0.18 -21.42 -3.75
N ASN A 165 -1.10 -21.51 -2.77
CA ASN A 165 -2.42 -20.86 -2.82
C ASN A 165 -3.20 -21.14 -4.11
N CYS A 166 -3.16 -22.38 -4.59
CA CYS A 166 -3.87 -22.76 -5.80
C CYS A 166 -5.06 -23.66 -5.47
N GLU A 167 -6.21 -23.39 -6.09
CA GLU A 167 -7.41 -24.20 -5.98
C GLU A 167 -7.73 -24.91 -7.30
N ILE A 168 -8.10 -26.19 -7.21
CA ILE A 168 -8.41 -27.03 -8.36
C ILE A 168 -9.75 -27.74 -8.12
N PHE A 169 -10.73 -27.52 -9.00
CA PHE A 169 -12.09 -28.04 -8.90
C PHE A 169 -12.41 -29.02 -10.03
N GLY A 170 -13.28 -29.98 -9.73
CA GLY A 170 -14.00 -30.75 -10.74
C GLY A 170 -13.15 -31.73 -11.55
N CYS A 171 -11.97 -32.12 -11.06
CA CYS A 171 -11.09 -33.05 -11.76
C CYS A 171 -11.55 -34.52 -11.58
N ILE A 172 -12.67 -34.88 -12.24
CA ILE A 172 -13.36 -36.17 -12.07
C ILE A 172 -12.62 -37.32 -12.81
N ASN A 173 -11.44 -37.10 -13.38
CA ASN A 173 -10.65 -38.17 -14.00
C ASN A 173 -9.15 -38.08 -13.65
N ASN A 174 -8.65 -39.08 -12.96
CA ASN A 174 -7.23 -39.30 -12.65
C ASN A 174 -6.64 -38.36 -11.57
N PHE A 175 -6.43 -37.07 -11.86
CA PHE A 175 -5.81 -36.17 -10.88
C PHE A 175 -6.17 -34.70 -11.01
N ALA A 176 -6.17 -33.97 -9.89
CA ALA A 176 -6.19 -32.51 -9.90
C ALA A 176 -4.79 -31.93 -10.18
N CYS A 177 -3.74 -32.42 -9.55
CA CYS A 177 -2.37 -32.04 -9.89
C CYS A 177 -1.49 -33.29 -9.97
N LYS A 178 -0.72 -33.44 -11.05
CA LYS A 178 0.29 -34.48 -11.18
C LYS A 178 1.65 -33.91 -11.53
N ILE A 179 2.62 -34.38 -10.78
CA ILE A 179 4.04 -34.05 -10.79
C ILE A 179 4.74 -35.38 -11.05
N ALA A 180 5.08 -35.71 -12.30
CA ALA A 180 5.29 -37.11 -12.72
C ALA A 180 6.62 -37.50 -13.39
N ASP A 181 7.41 -38.38 -12.77
CA ASP A 181 8.55 -39.14 -13.33
C ASP A 181 9.96 -38.53 -13.10
N PHE A 182 10.28 -38.01 -11.90
CA PHE A 182 11.44 -37.09 -11.72
C PHE A 182 12.32 -37.22 -10.48
N THR A 183 13.53 -36.66 -10.59
CA THR A 183 14.33 -36.12 -9.49
C THR A 183 14.20 -34.60 -9.49
N TYR A 184 13.60 -34.02 -8.44
CA TYR A 184 13.44 -32.57 -8.30
C TYR A 184 14.72 -31.90 -7.77
N PRO A 185 15.08 -30.70 -8.26
CA PRO A 185 16.07 -29.88 -7.59
C PRO A 185 15.63 -29.59 -6.16
N SER A 186 16.60 -29.54 -5.24
CA SER A 186 16.38 -29.10 -3.87
C SER A 186 15.67 -27.74 -3.84
N GLY A 187 14.64 -27.64 -3.00
CA GLY A 187 13.86 -26.40 -2.82
C GLY A 187 12.61 -26.29 -3.69
N SER A 188 12.21 -27.35 -4.41
CA SER A 188 10.86 -27.41 -5.00
C SER A 188 9.81 -27.51 -3.88
N ARG A 189 8.69 -26.80 -4.01
CA ARG A 189 7.65 -26.71 -2.96
C ARG A 189 6.22 -26.66 -3.51
N MET A 190 5.28 -27.20 -2.73
CA MET A 190 3.83 -27.07 -2.91
C MET A 190 3.20 -26.74 -1.56
N GLU A 191 2.59 -25.56 -1.42
CA GLU A 191 2.14 -25.04 -0.13
C GLU A 191 0.68 -24.53 -0.23
N ASN A 192 -0.17 -24.79 0.77
CA ASN A 192 -1.53 -24.22 0.83
C ASN A 192 -2.38 -24.46 -0.44
N CYS A 193 -2.30 -25.64 -1.06
CA CYS A 193 -3.06 -25.96 -2.29
C CYS A 193 -4.28 -26.83 -1.99
N ILE A 194 -5.39 -26.60 -2.70
CA ILE A 194 -6.65 -27.33 -2.50
C ILE A 194 -7.09 -28.01 -3.80
N ALA A 195 -7.50 -29.27 -3.69
CA ALA A 195 -8.13 -30.01 -4.78
C ALA A 195 -9.51 -30.54 -4.34
N LYS A 196 -10.57 -30.03 -4.97
CA LYS A 196 -11.97 -30.40 -4.70
C LYS A 196 -12.51 -31.31 -5.80
N THR A 197 -13.42 -32.21 -5.40
CA THR A 197 -14.23 -33.06 -6.30
C THR A 197 -13.41 -33.86 -7.32
N THR A 198 -12.33 -34.48 -6.85
CA THR A 198 -11.48 -35.35 -7.69
C THR A 198 -11.92 -36.82 -7.60
N ALA A 199 -11.73 -37.61 -8.67
CA ALA A 199 -12.18 -39.01 -8.67
C ALA A 199 -11.10 -40.06 -8.38
N GLN A 200 -9.80 -39.70 -8.35
CA GLN A 200 -8.75 -40.71 -8.14
C GLN A 200 -7.54 -40.20 -7.32
N ALA A 201 -7.00 -39.02 -7.63
CA ALA A 201 -5.94 -38.39 -6.86
C ALA A 201 -6.10 -36.87 -6.78
N ALA A 202 -6.02 -36.29 -5.60
CA ALA A 202 -5.90 -34.84 -5.46
C ALA A 202 -4.52 -34.36 -5.99
N PHE A 203 -3.45 -34.82 -5.37
CA PHE A 203 -2.07 -34.49 -5.73
C PHE A 203 -1.29 -35.78 -5.98
N GLN A 204 -0.66 -35.91 -7.14
CA GLN A 204 0.10 -37.11 -7.49
C GLN A 204 1.54 -36.75 -7.79
N VAL A 205 2.47 -37.13 -6.92
CA VAL A 205 3.92 -36.93 -7.11
C VAL A 205 4.56 -38.26 -7.52
N THR A 206 4.54 -38.65 -8.80
CA THR A 206 5.25 -39.89 -9.22
C THR A 206 6.72 -39.62 -9.48
N GLY A 207 7.59 -40.55 -9.09
CA GLY A 207 9.00 -40.52 -9.47
C GLY A 207 9.43 -41.87 -10.03
N ALA A 208 10.35 -41.87 -11.00
CA ALA A 208 10.90 -43.08 -11.58
C ALA A 208 11.97 -43.68 -10.66
N GLY A 209 11.66 -44.79 -9.97
CA GLY A 209 12.70 -45.66 -9.40
C GLY A 209 12.98 -45.61 -7.88
N GLY A 210 12.04 -45.16 -7.04
CA GLY A 210 12.16 -45.30 -5.58
C GLY A 210 13.25 -44.48 -4.88
N ALA A 211 13.79 -43.45 -5.53
CA ALA A 211 14.74 -42.51 -4.92
C ALA A 211 14.00 -41.43 -4.08
N GLU A 212 14.64 -40.91 -3.05
CA GLU A 212 14.11 -39.80 -2.24
C GLU A 212 14.10 -38.49 -3.05
N TYR A 213 12.92 -38.06 -3.51
CA TYR A 213 12.62 -36.86 -4.30
C TYR A 213 12.44 -35.55 -3.49
N GLY A 214 13.23 -34.50 -3.78
CA GLY A 214 13.27 -33.25 -2.99
C GLY A 214 12.14 -32.21 -3.20
N ILE A 215 10.86 -32.61 -3.32
CA ILE A 215 9.73 -31.67 -3.27
C ILE A 215 9.13 -31.59 -1.86
N HIS A 216 9.02 -30.38 -1.32
CA HIS A 216 8.39 -30.10 -0.04
C HIS A 216 6.89 -29.85 -0.23
N VAL A 217 6.02 -30.62 0.43
CA VAL A 217 4.56 -30.44 0.36
C VAL A 217 4.02 -30.08 1.73
N LYS A 218 3.34 -28.93 1.86
CA LYS A 218 2.86 -28.35 3.12
C LYS A 218 1.42 -27.84 3.01
N ASN A 219 0.57 -28.12 4.00
CA ASN A 219 -0.81 -27.60 4.10
C ASN A 219 -1.69 -27.81 2.84
N CYS A 220 -1.50 -28.92 2.12
CA CYS A 220 -2.31 -29.23 0.94
C CYS A 220 -3.50 -30.12 1.31
N VAL A 221 -4.67 -29.87 0.71
CA VAL A 221 -5.94 -30.54 1.05
C VAL A 221 -6.61 -31.12 -0.19
N GLY A 222 -7.04 -32.38 -0.11
CA GLY A 222 -7.69 -33.08 -1.22
C GLY A 222 -9.01 -33.73 -0.83
N PHE A 223 -10.08 -33.33 -1.50
CA PHE A 223 -11.41 -33.92 -1.39
C PHE A 223 -11.69 -34.81 -2.61
N ALA A 224 -11.68 -36.13 -2.41
CA ALA A 224 -11.95 -37.10 -3.46
C ALA A 224 -12.77 -38.25 -2.89
N ALA A 225 -13.85 -38.62 -3.60
CA ALA A 225 -14.72 -39.75 -3.24
C ALA A 225 -13.99 -41.11 -3.26
N ASP A 226 -12.89 -41.20 -4.01
CA ASP A 226 -12.10 -42.42 -4.21
C ASP A 226 -10.58 -42.11 -4.25
N ASN A 227 -10.05 -41.27 -3.34
CA ASN A 227 -8.58 -41.09 -3.26
C ASN A 227 -7.95 -42.46 -3.01
N THR A 228 -7.23 -42.96 -3.99
CA THR A 228 -6.31 -44.09 -3.75
C THR A 228 -4.88 -43.58 -3.56
N TRP A 229 -4.56 -42.35 -4.03
CA TRP A 229 -3.21 -41.79 -4.08
C TRP A 229 -3.16 -40.28 -3.78
N PHE A 230 -3.44 -39.85 -2.53
CA PHE A 230 -3.40 -38.42 -2.14
C PHE A 230 -2.01 -37.78 -2.26
N LEU A 231 -0.94 -38.55 -1.98
CA LEU A 231 0.46 -38.29 -2.27
C LEU A 231 1.11 -39.67 -2.33
N SER A 232 1.35 -40.24 -3.51
CA SER A 232 2.17 -41.46 -3.62
C SER A 232 3.62 -41.03 -3.80
N ASN A 233 4.58 -41.63 -3.08
CA ASN A 233 6.03 -41.45 -3.28
C ASN A 233 6.66 -40.05 -2.98
N ALA A 234 6.02 -39.17 -2.21
CA ALA A 234 6.67 -37.93 -1.74
C ALA A 234 7.53 -38.21 -0.48
N PRO A 235 8.83 -37.89 -0.45
CA PRO A 235 9.74 -38.24 0.66
C PRO A 235 9.99 -37.13 1.68
N ALA A 236 9.52 -35.90 1.45
CA ALA A 236 9.56 -34.80 2.41
C ALA A 236 8.17 -34.12 2.47
N VAL A 237 7.36 -34.53 3.43
CA VAL A 237 5.99 -34.03 3.63
C VAL A 237 5.89 -33.53 5.07
N ASP A 238 5.92 -32.21 5.24
CA ASP A 238 5.83 -31.52 6.54
C ASP A 238 4.56 -30.63 6.58
N GLY A 239 3.99 -30.37 7.76
CA GLY A 239 2.74 -29.60 7.93
C GLY A 239 1.45 -30.43 7.91
N ASP A 240 0.29 -29.77 7.95
CA ASP A 240 -1.04 -30.41 8.04
C ASP A 240 -1.59 -30.75 6.64
N ASN A 241 -1.05 -31.77 5.97
CA ASN A 241 -1.63 -32.27 4.71
C ASN A 241 -2.79 -33.24 5.00
N ASN A 242 -3.89 -33.13 4.25
CA ASN A 242 -5.12 -33.89 4.51
C ASN A 242 -5.73 -34.54 3.26
N GLY A 243 -6.02 -35.85 3.32
CA GLY A 243 -6.67 -36.63 2.27
C GLY A 243 -7.39 -37.87 2.77
N THR A 244 -8.33 -38.38 1.97
CA THR A 244 -9.28 -39.46 2.33
C THR A 244 -8.71 -40.88 2.35
N ASN A 245 -7.45 -41.08 1.95
CA ASN A 245 -6.76 -42.38 2.03
C ASN A 245 -5.24 -42.18 2.13
N LEU A 246 -4.71 -42.15 3.35
CA LEU A 246 -3.29 -41.85 3.65
C LEU A 246 -2.46 -43.09 4.01
N ALA A 247 -2.97 -44.30 3.76
CA ALA A 247 -2.40 -45.56 4.27
C ALA A 247 -0.98 -45.93 3.76
N SER A 248 -0.26 -45.05 3.05
CA SER A 248 1.07 -45.35 2.49
C SER A 248 2.14 -44.25 2.61
N LEU A 249 1.87 -43.12 3.29
CA LEU A 249 2.90 -42.09 3.48
C LEU A 249 3.74 -42.34 4.75
N PRO A 250 5.08 -42.24 4.68
CA PRO A 250 5.92 -42.25 5.88
C PRO A 250 5.58 -41.01 6.72
N PHE A 251 5.14 -41.24 7.96
CA PHE A 251 4.65 -40.22 8.87
C PHE A 251 5.77 -39.22 9.26
N GLY A 252 5.81 -38.07 8.58
CA GLY A 252 6.32 -36.81 9.16
C GLY A 252 5.32 -36.24 10.17
N SER A 253 5.80 -35.51 11.18
CA SER A 253 4.96 -34.92 12.24
C SER A 253 4.05 -33.83 11.67
N GLY A 254 2.78 -34.17 11.35
CA GLY A 254 1.77 -33.18 10.92
C GLY A 254 0.67 -33.73 10.00
N ASN A 255 0.92 -34.78 9.23
CA ASN A 255 -0.05 -35.30 8.26
C ASN A 255 -1.25 -35.99 8.96
N LYS A 256 -2.49 -35.68 8.55
CA LYS A 256 -3.73 -36.16 9.19
C LYS A 256 -4.70 -36.82 8.20
N LEU A 257 -5.35 -37.90 8.63
CA LEU A 257 -6.38 -38.62 7.86
C LEU A 257 -7.71 -37.86 7.90
N ASN A 258 -8.33 -37.65 6.74
CA ASN A 258 -9.70 -37.14 6.62
C ASN A 258 -10.67 -38.25 7.06
N LEU A 259 -11.34 -38.09 8.20
CA LEU A 259 -12.32 -39.07 8.71
C LEU A 259 -13.74 -38.78 8.19
N VAL A 260 -14.03 -37.54 7.80
CA VAL A 260 -15.33 -37.14 7.24
C VAL A 260 -15.13 -36.20 6.05
N GLU A 261 -15.29 -36.75 4.85
CA GLU A 261 -15.07 -36.17 3.51
C GLU A 261 -15.56 -34.73 3.23
N ALA A 262 -16.38 -34.13 4.11
CA ALA A 262 -17.02 -32.85 3.90
C ALA A 262 -17.14 -31.95 5.16
N ASP A 263 -16.61 -32.35 6.33
CA ASP A 263 -17.00 -31.71 7.61
C ASP A 263 -15.83 -31.30 8.53
N GLU A 264 -14.59 -31.33 8.04
CA GLU A 264 -13.40 -30.98 8.83
C GLU A 264 -13.00 -29.51 8.71
N PHE A 265 -13.56 -28.80 7.73
CA PHE A 265 -13.29 -27.39 7.47
C PHE A 265 -14.61 -26.60 7.35
N VAL A 266 -14.64 -25.38 7.88
CA VAL A 266 -15.67 -24.36 7.61
C VAL A 266 -15.11 -23.38 6.60
N SER A 267 -15.92 -23.01 5.61
CA SER A 267 -15.67 -21.75 4.92
C SER A 267 -15.77 -20.61 5.96
N VAL A 268 -14.75 -19.77 6.09
CA VAL A 268 -14.82 -18.58 6.97
C VAL A 268 -15.81 -17.54 6.45
N ASN A 269 -16.14 -17.59 5.16
CA ASN A 269 -17.27 -16.88 4.59
C ASN A 269 -18.16 -17.84 3.77
N PRO A 270 -19.32 -18.29 4.28
CA PRO A 270 -20.20 -19.20 3.57
C PRO A 270 -20.85 -18.60 2.31
N ALA A 271 -20.75 -17.28 2.09
CA ALA A 271 -21.27 -16.60 0.91
C ALA A 271 -20.27 -16.51 -0.26
N GLU A 272 -18.96 -16.57 0.00
CA GLU A 272 -17.90 -16.27 -0.99
C GLU A 272 -16.94 -17.45 -1.24
N ALA A 273 -17.19 -18.63 -0.66
CA ALA A 273 -16.43 -19.88 -0.91
C ALA A 273 -14.91 -19.81 -0.70
N ASP A 274 -14.43 -18.79 -0.01
CA ASP A 274 -13.11 -18.24 -0.26
C ASP A 274 -11.98 -18.88 0.54
N PHE A 275 -12.18 -19.25 1.83
CA PHE A 275 -11.09 -19.81 2.66
C PHE A 275 -11.56 -20.84 3.67
N TRP A 276 -10.75 -21.87 3.89
CA TRP A 276 -11.12 -23.02 4.73
C TRP A 276 -10.41 -22.93 6.09
N LYS A 277 -11.20 -22.75 7.14
CA LYS A 277 -10.76 -22.87 8.54
C LYS A 277 -11.04 -24.28 9.03
N VAL A 278 -10.12 -24.90 9.75
CA VAL A 278 -10.39 -26.18 10.42
C VAL A 278 -11.54 -26.01 11.42
N LYS A 279 -12.60 -26.83 11.30
CA LYS A 279 -13.73 -26.84 12.25
C LYS A 279 -13.23 -27.21 13.64
N ALA A 280 -13.55 -26.38 14.63
CA ALA A 280 -13.24 -26.67 16.02
C ALA A 280 -13.94 -27.99 16.44
N GLY A 281 -13.14 -28.97 16.90
CA GLY A 281 -13.66 -30.24 17.44
C GLY A 281 -13.80 -31.42 16.47
N ASN A 282 -13.46 -31.28 15.18
CA ASN A 282 -13.65 -32.33 14.17
C ASN A 282 -12.37 -32.99 13.63
N LEU A 283 -11.20 -32.72 14.22
CA LEU A 283 -9.99 -33.51 13.97
C LEU A 283 -9.74 -34.38 15.18
N ASP A 284 -10.13 -35.65 15.11
CA ASP A 284 -10.00 -36.57 16.24
C ASP A 284 -8.64 -37.30 16.20
N ASN A 285 -7.82 -37.07 17.21
CA ASN A 285 -6.70 -37.93 17.57
C ASN A 285 -7.12 -38.74 18.81
N ASP A 286 -8.00 -39.72 18.63
CA ASP A 286 -8.49 -40.62 19.70
C ASP A 286 -9.06 -39.91 20.95
N GLY A 287 -9.83 -38.85 20.76
CA GLY A 287 -10.47 -38.04 21.80
C GLY A 287 -9.57 -36.95 22.39
N VAL A 288 -8.38 -36.72 21.83
CA VAL A 288 -7.48 -35.62 22.22
C VAL A 288 -7.61 -34.49 21.20
N VAL A 289 -8.10 -33.33 21.66
CA VAL A 289 -8.05 -32.07 20.90
C VAL A 289 -6.60 -31.87 20.44
N PRO A 290 -6.31 -31.84 19.12
CA PRO A 290 -4.98 -31.53 18.66
C PRO A 290 -4.65 -30.12 19.13
N SER A 291 -3.70 -29.98 20.06
CA SER A 291 -3.05 -28.68 20.20
C SER A 291 -2.38 -28.41 18.86
N ILE A 292 -2.76 -27.33 18.18
CA ILE A 292 -2.08 -26.83 16.97
C ILE A 292 -0.73 -26.23 17.40
N ALA A 293 0.07 -27.00 18.13
CA ALA A 293 1.35 -26.60 18.69
C ALA A 293 2.50 -26.76 17.68
N GLY A 294 2.19 -27.13 16.43
CA GLY A 294 3.18 -27.37 15.38
C GLY A 294 2.93 -26.65 14.05
N ASN A 295 1.79 -25.97 13.86
CA ASN A 295 1.46 -25.25 12.63
C ASN A 295 1.54 -23.73 12.84
N THR A 296 2.66 -23.26 13.37
CA THR A 296 2.93 -21.82 13.55
C THR A 296 3.44 -21.16 12.27
N LYS A 297 3.77 -21.95 11.24
CA LYS A 297 4.43 -21.49 10.02
C LYS A 297 3.53 -21.64 8.79
N GLY A 298 3.21 -20.53 8.13
CA GLY A 298 2.47 -20.44 6.87
C GLY A 298 3.37 -20.64 5.64
N ILE A 299 3.05 -19.95 4.55
CA ILE A 299 3.82 -19.94 3.28
C ILE A 299 5.28 -19.56 3.55
N ARG A 300 6.23 -20.27 2.92
CA ARG A 300 7.67 -19.95 2.98
C ARG A 300 8.23 -19.83 4.42
N ASP A 301 7.64 -20.55 5.36
CA ASP A 301 8.01 -20.59 6.78
C ASP A 301 7.87 -19.25 7.54
N ASN A 302 7.07 -18.33 7.01
CA ASN A 302 6.63 -17.15 7.75
C ASN A 302 5.70 -17.56 8.90
N ASP A 303 5.73 -16.81 10.00
CA ASP A 303 4.76 -17.05 11.09
C ASP A 303 3.34 -16.72 10.60
N ARG A 304 2.37 -17.57 10.95
CA ARG A 304 0.97 -17.35 10.58
C ARG A 304 0.41 -16.13 11.30
N PRO A 305 -0.32 -15.22 10.62
CA PRO A 305 -1.06 -14.15 11.28
C PRO A 305 -2.22 -14.76 12.07
N GLY A 306 -2.24 -14.54 13.39
CA GLY A 306 -3.31 -15.03 14.25
C GLY A 306 -3.11 -14.62 15.70
N THR A 307 -4.00 -13.77 16.21
CA THR A 307 -4.28 -13.64 17.63
C THR A 307 -5.29 -14.72 18.01
N ASP A 308 -5.07 -15.42 19.13
CA ASP A 308 -6.02 -16.32 19.79
C ASP A 308 -6.10 -17.80 19.34
N GLY A 309 -5.04 -18.35 18.75
CA GLY A 309 -4.91 -19.81 18.58
C GLY A 309 -5.85 -20.43 17.53
N LEU A 310 -6.40 -19.60 16.65
CA LEU A 310 -7.13 -19.97 15.44
C LEU A 310 -6.20 -19.77 14.25
N TYR A 311 -5.97 -20.81 13.45
CA TYR A 311 -5.08 -20.77 12.29
C TYR A 311 -5.88 -21.06 11.03
N SER A 312 -5.84 -20.17 10.04
CA SER A 312 -6.50 -20.34 8.72
C SER A 312 -5.52 -20.94 7.70
N ILE A 313 -6.03 -21.67 6.71
CA ILE A 313 -5.26 -22.06 5.51
C ILE A 313 -5.86 -21.21 4.38
N GLY A 314 -5.19 -20.11 3.99
CA GLY A 314 -5.75 -19.19 3.00
C GLY A 314 -5.29 -17.73 3.13
N SER A 315 -6.04 -16.82 2.48
CA SER A 315 -5.71 -15.40 2.23
C SER A 315 -5.35 -14.55 3.42
N ASP A 316 -5.64 -14.97 4.65
CA ASP A 316 -5.15 -14.23 5.82
C ASP A 316 -3.61 -14.20 5.82
N GLU A 317 -2.95 -15.14 5.11
CA GLU A 317 -1.50 -15.19 4.87
C GLU A 317 -1.04 -14.44 3.60
N LEU A 318 -1.96 -13.84 2.83
CA LEU A 318 -1.66 -12.91 1.73
C LEU A 318 -1.56 -11.49 2.32
N GLU A 319 -0.66 -10.67 1.77
CA GLU A 319 -0.56 -9.25 2.15
C GLU A 319 -1.96 -8.63 2.22
N GLU A 320 -2.22 -7.98 3.35
CA GLU A 320 -3.43 -7.24 3.74
C GLU A 320 -4.33 -6.95 2.53
N ILE A 321 -5.27 -7.88 2.26
CA ILE A 321 -6.31 -7.65 1.25
C ILE A 321 -7.13 -6.48 1.78
N ILE A 322 -6.85 -5.29 1.24
CA ILE A 322 -7.75 -4.17 1.33
C ILE A 322 -8.99 -4.61 0.56
N VAL A 323 -9.98 -5.15 1.27
CA VAL A 323 -11.30 -5.41 0.69
C VAL A 323 -11.83 -4.04 0.27
N TYR A 324 -11.92 -3.84 -1.04
CA TYR A 324 -12.50 -2.65 -1.63
C TYR A 324 -14.02 -2.83 -1.67
N GLY A 325 -14.74 -1.88 -1.07
CA GLY A 325 -16.18 -1.74 -1.29
C GLY A 325 -16.49 -1.30 -2.71
N PRO A 326 -17.78 -1.15 -3.06
CA PRO A 326 -18.17 -0.54 -4.32
C PRO A 326 -17.51 0.84 -4.51
N VAL A 327 -17.10 1.12 -5.74
CA VAL A 327 -16.54 2.42 -6.15
C VAL A 327 -17.63 3.23 -6.81
N TYR A 328 -18.03 4.35 -6.20
CA TYR A 328 -19.01 5.26 -6.78
C TYR A 328 -18.29 6.27 -7.67
N THR A 329 -18.71 6.38 -8.93
CA THR A 329 -17.99 7.18 -9.95
C THR A 329 -18.71 8.50 -10.24
N VAL A 330 -17.96 9.60 -10.19
CA VAL A 330 -18.50 10.97 -10.32
C VAL A 330 -17.87 11.67 -11.52
N GLY A 331 -18.67 12.32 -12.35
CA GLY A 331 -18.21 13.19 -13.44
C GLY A 331 -18.97 13.01 -14.76
N PRO A 332 -18.56 13.72 -15.83
CA PRO A 332 -19.22 13.63 -17.13
C PRO A 332 -19.22 12.20 -17.67
N GLY A 333 -20.42 11.65 -17.88
CA GLY A 333 -20.59 10.27 -18.38
C GLY A 333 -20.41 9.17 -17.32
N GLN A 334 -20.23 9.52 -16.05
CA GLN A 334 -20.16 8.59 -14.93
C GLN A 334 -21.54 8.35 -14.30
N GLU A 335 -21.61 7.44 -13.31
CA GLU A 335 -22.85 7.10 -12.61
C GLU A 335 -23.50 8.31 -11.92
N PHE A 336 -22.68 9.15 -11.27
CA PHE A 336 -23.12 10.34 -10.57
C PHE A 336 -22.63 11.62 -11.25
N SER A 337 -23.50 12.64 -11.31
CA SER A 337 -23.12 13.95 -11.86
C SER A 337 -22.45 14.87 -10.84
N THR A 338 -22.62 14.61 -9.54
CA THR A 338 -22.05 15.42 -8.45
C THR A 338 -21.49 14.52 -7.35
N ILE A 339 -20.49 15.02 -6.63
CA ILE A 339 -19.83 14.29 -5.54
C ILE A 339 -20.85 14.03 -4.42
N GLN A 340 -21.66 15.02 -4.07
CA GLN A 340 -22.66 14.88 -3.02
C GLN A 340 -23.70 13.79 -3.34
N SER A 341 -24.10 13.64 -4.62
CA SER A 341 -25.06 12.59 -4.98
C SER A 341 -24.49 11.17 -4.83
N ALA A 342 -23.18 10.99 -5.08
CA ALA A 342 -22.50 9.73 -4.83
C ALA A 342 -22.37 9.43 -3.33
N LEU A 343 -22.11 10.47 -2.52
CA LEU A 343 -22.08 10.34 -1.05
C LEU A 343 -23.45 9.97 -0.46
N ASP A 344 -24.52 10.58 -0.98
CA ASP A 344 -25.89 10.27 -0.57
C ASP A 344 -26.27 8.83 -0.94
N GLN A 345 -25.79 8.33 -2.08
CA GLN A 345 -25.96 6.93 -2.47
C GLN A 345 -25.13 5.99 -1.59
N LEU A 346 -23.86 6.29 -1.32
CA LEU A 346 -23.03 5.52 -0.38
C LEU A 346 -23.70 5.39 0.99
N TRP A 347 -24.29 6.49 1.49
CA TRP A 347 -25.07 6.46 2.74
C TRP A 347 -26.33 5.60 2.63
N THR A 348 -27.00 5.59 1.48
CA THR A 348 -28.17 4.72 1.25
C THR A 348 -27.78 3.24 1.29
N ASP A 349 -26.62 2.90 0.74
CA ASP A 349 -26.15 1.51 0.63
C ASP A 349 -25.50 1.00 1.93
N GLN A 350 -24.71 1.82 2.61
CA GLN A 350 -24.02 1.46 3.86
C GLN A 350 -24.84 1.77 5.12
N GLY A 351 -25.59 2.86 5.12
CA GLY A 351 -26.22 3.42 6.31
C GLY A 351 -25.23 3.63 7.45
N ALA A 352 -25.71 3.48 8.68
CA ALA A 352 -24.89 3.58 9.89
C ALA A 352 -24.11 2.29 10.21
N ALA A 353 -24.09 1.30 9.30
CA ALA A 353 -23.39 0.05 9.54
C ALA A 353 -21.87 0.27 9.50
N THR A 354 -21.15 -0.46 10.33
CA THR A 354 -19.69 -0.47 10.32
C THR A 354 -19.20 -1.03 8.98
N PHE A 355 -18.24 -0.34 8.37
CA PHE A 355 -17.67 -0.77 7.10
C PHE A 355 -17.07 -2.18 7.24
N THR A 356 -17.38 -3.05 6.29
CA THR A 356 -16.73 -4.35 6.12
C THR A 356 -15.64 -4.32 5.06
N ALA A 357 -15.44 -3.16 4.42
CA ALA A 357 -14.51 -2.88 3.33
C ALA A 357 -14.31 -1.35 3.23
N SER A 358 -13.14 -0.89 2.79
CA SER A 358 -12.91 0.55 2.52
C SER A 358 -13.82 1.03 1.39
N GLN A 359 -14.45 2.19 1.54
CA GLN A 359 -15.42 2.72 0.57
C GLN A 359 -14.82 3.89 -0.22
N TYR A 360 -15.13 3.96 -1.53
CA TYR A 360 -14.50 4.88 -2.45
C TYR A 360 -15.52 5.72 -3.22
N ILE A 361 -15.30 7.03 -3.26
CA ILE A 361 -15.88 7.93 -4.26
C ILE A 361 -14.74 8.35 -5.19
N ARG A 362 -14.84 8.00 -6.47
CA ARG A 362 -13.85 8.37 -7.50
C ARG A 362 -14.38 9.50 -8.37
N VAL A 363 -13.67 10.60 -8.41
CA VAL A 363 -14.03 11.83 -9.11
C VAL A 363 -13.18 11.97 -10.37
N PHE A 364 -13.81 11.90 -11.53
CA PHE A 364 -13.14 12.08 -12.82
C PHE A 364 -12.89 13.56 -13.13
N ALA A 365 -12.13 13.84 -14.19
CA ALA A 365 -11.84 15.20 -14.63
C ALA A 365 -13.11 16.06 -14.79
N GLY A 366 -13.11 17.23 -14.16
CA GLY A 366 -14.23 18.16 -14.10
C GLY A 366 -14.03 19.26 -13.05
N THR A 367 -14.87 20.30 -13.13
CA THR A 367 -15.00 21.32 -12.09
C THR A 367 -16.35 21.19 -11.42
N TYR A 368 -16.36 21.04 -10.11
CA TYR A 368 -17.52 20.73 -9.27
C TYR A 368 -17.80 21.91 -8.35
N ASP A 369 -18.84 22.68 -8.64
CA ASP A 369 -19.33 23.79 -7.80
C ASP A 369 -20.31 23.23 -6.75
N GLU A 370 -19.77 22.61 -5.71
CA GLU A 370 -20.55 22.03 -4.61
C GLU A 370 -19.77 22.05 -3.29
N ASN A 371 -20.51 22.04 -2.17
CA ASN A 371 -19.95 21.73 -0.87
C ASN A 371 -20.02 20.22 -0.67
N VAL A 372 -18.90 19.58 -0.33
CA VAL A 372 -18.81 18.13 -0.18
C VAL A 372 -18.85 17.76 1.31
N GLU A 373 -19.91 17.07 1.75
CA GLU A 373 -20.08 16.66 3.14
C GLU A 373 -20.60 15.20 3.22
N PRO A 374 -19.71 14.22 3.46
CA PRO A 374 -20.12 12.84 3.73
C PRO A 374 -20.99 12.77 4.99
N ASN A 375 -21.95 11.83 5.01
CA ASN A 375 -22.83 11.67 6.16
C ASN A 375 -22.03 11.30 7.43
N ALA A 376 -22.19 12.08 8.50
CA ALA A 376 -21.51 11.87 9.78
C ALA A 376 -21.80 10.50 10.43
N GLY A 377 -22.87 9.81 10.02
CA GLY A 377 -23.22 8.47 10.48
C GLY A 377 -22.43 7.34 9.81
N LEU A 378 -21.62 7.61 8.77
CA LEU A 378 -20.74 6.60 8.17
C LEU A 378 -19.70 6.17 9.22
N THR A 379 -19.58 4.86 9.46
CA THR A 379 -18.69 4.30 10.48
C THR A 379 -17.60 3.40 9.89
N PRO A 380 -16.55 3.98 9.27
CA PRO A 380 -15.35 3.23 8.89
C PRO A 380 -14.71 2.53 10.10
N ALA A 381 -14.32 1.27 9.95
CA ALA A 381 -13.91 0.42 11.05
C ALA A 381 -12.43 0.60 11.44
N TYR A 382 -12.15 1.46 12.42
CA TYR A 382 -10.77 1.84 12.80
C TYR A 382 -9.91 0.69 13.27
N GLY A 383 -10.50 -0.27 14.00
CA GLY A 383 -9.76 -1.43 14.52
C GLY A 383 -9.22 -2.38 13.45
N ILE A 384 -9.68 -2.25 12.20
CA ILE A 384 -9.33 -3.13 11.08
C ILE A 384 -8.88 -2.35 9.82
N GLY A 385 -8.61 -1.05 9.94
CA GLY A 385 -7.99 -0.25 8.87
C GLY A 385 -8.91 0.21 7.74
N TYR A 386 -10.22 0.06 7.84
CA TYR A 386 -11.13 0.51 6.78
C TYR A 386 -11.37 2.02 6.83
N LEU A 387 -11.31 2.64 5.64
CA LEU A 387 -11.41 4.09 5.44
C LEU A 387 -12.60 4.43 4.53
N PHE A 388 -13.12 5.64 4.71
CA PHE A 388 -13.84 6.34 3.65
C PHE A 388 -12.84 7.16 2.83
N ILE A 389 -12.85 7.00 1.51
CA ILE A 389 -11.87 7.62 0.61
C ILE A 389 -12.62 8.41 -0.46
N LEU A 390 -12.35 9.72 -0.53
CA LEU A 390 -12.71 10.58 -1.65
C LEU A 390 -11.44 10.82 -2.47
N GLU A 391 -11.43 10.32 -3.70
CA GLU A 391 -10.27 10.39 -4.57
C GLU A 391 -10.58 11.00 -5.94
N GLY A 392 -9.64 11.75 -6.49
CA GLY A 392 -9.65 12.03 -7.92
C GLY A 392 -9.21 10.81 -8.72
N ASP A 393 -9.61 10.74 -9.98
CA ASP A 393 -9.15 9.70 -10.91
C ASP A 393 -7.62 9.76 -11.05
N PRO A 394 -6.87 8.73 -10.63
CA PRO A 394 -5.40 8.73 -10.70
C PRO A 394 -4.84 8.83 -12.13
N ALA A 395 -5.67 8.64 -13.15
CA ALA A 395 -5.30 8.84 -14.54
C ALA A 395 -5.43 10.31 -15.02
N ALA A 396 -6.13 11.16 -14.26
CA ALA A 396 -6.26 12.59 -14.54
C ALA A 396 -5.07 13.36 -13.96
N ALA A 397 -4.82 14.58 -14.46
CA ALA A 397 -3.93 15.49 -13.76
C ALA A 397 -4.65 16.07 -12.53
N LEU A 398 -3.91 16.34 -11.46
CA LEU A 398 -4.46 16.92 -10.22
C LEU A 398 -5.31 18.18 -10.47
N ALA A 399 -4.84 19.05 -11.37
CA ALA A 399 -5.49 20.30 -11.74
C ALA A 399 -6.78 20.12 -12.58
N ASP A 400 -7.04 18.92 -13.10
CA ASP A 400 -8.24 18.62 -13.90
C ASP A 400 -9.41 18.12 -13.04
N VAL A 401 -9.19 17.78 -11.76
CA VAL A 401 -10.24 17.33 -10.83
C VAL A 401 -10.41 18.38 -9.72
N VAL A 402 -11.33 19.32 -9.93
CA VAL A 402 -11.42 20.54 -9.10
C VAL A 402 -12.76 20.63 -8.37
N VAL A 403 -12.73 20.67 -7.04
CA VAL A 403 -13.87 21.08 -6.20
C VAL A 403 -13.75 22.58 -5.95
N GLN A 404 -14.67 23.37 -6.49
CA GLN A 404 -14.63 24.84 -6.48
C GLN A 404 -15.98 25.42 -6.03
N PRO A 405 -16.32 25.35 -4.74
CA PRO A 405 -17.60 25.87 -4.26
C PRO A 405 -17.69 27.39 -4.46
N SER A 406 -18.82 27.85 -4.95
CA SER A 406 -19.18 29.27 -5.05
C SER A 406 -19.52 29.89 -3.69
N SER A 407 -19.84 29.06 -2.69
CA SER A 407 -20.09 29.47 -1.30
C SER A 407 -19.92 28.28 -0.36
N GLY A 408 -19.49 28.52 0.89
CA GLY A 408 -19.31 27.45 1.88
C GLY A 408 -17.91 26.83 1.88
N ILE A 409 -17.83 25.58 2.34
CA ILE A 409 -16.60 24.81 2.55
C ILE A 409 -16.44 23.78 1.42
N GLY A 410 -15.24 23.67 0.84
CA GLY A 410 -14.97 22.71 -0.24
C GLY A 410 -15.26 21.26 0.18
N TYR A 411 -14.63 20.83 1.27
CA TYR A 411 -14.83 19.49 1.82
C TYR A 411 -14.93 19.53 3.35
N THR A 412 -15.96 18.89 3.91
CA THR A 412 -16.16 18.74 5.35
C THR A 412 -16.25 17.26 5.72
N SER A 413 -15.33 16.77 6.55
CA SER A 413 -15.43 15.44 7.15
C SER A 413 -16.06 15.50 8.54
N ALA A 414 -17.08 14.68 8.74
CA ALA A 414 -17.66 14.35 10.04
C ALA A 414 -17.69 12.84 10.32
N CYS A 415 -17.10 12.02 9.44
CA CYS A 415 -16.99 10.57 9.62
C CYS A 415 -15.79 10.23 10.51
N ASP A 416 -15.84 9.07 11.18
CA ASP A 416 -14.77 8.61 12.09
C ASP A 416 -13.39 8.58 11.41
N GLN A 417 -13.31 8.13 10.15
CA GLN A 417 -12.06 8.10 9.40
C GLN A 417 -12.29 8.47 7.94
N ALA A 418 -11.56 9.48 7.46
CA ALA A 418 -11.67 9.91 6.08
C ALA A 418 -10.30 10.22 5.49
N MET A 419 -10.16 9.94 4.20
CA MET A 419 -9.00 10.34 3.40
C MET A 419 -9.47 11.09 2.15
N LEU A 420 -8.86 12.24 1.91
CA LEU A 420 -8.94 12.99 0.67
C LEU A 420 -7.65 12.74 -0.13
N ARG A 421 -7.75 12.37 -1.41
CA ARG A 421 -6.55 12.20 -2.23
C ARG A 421 -6.68 12.59 -3.69
N HIS A 422 -5.61 13.08 -4.30
CA HIS A 422 -5.52 13.33 -5.74
C HIS A 422 -6.58 14.32 -6.27
N LEU A 423 -6.81 15.43 -5.55
CA LEU A 423 -7.86 16.42 -5.87
C LEU A 423 -7.35 17.86 -5.69
N THR A 424 -7.88 18.77 -6.51
CA THR A 424 -7.77 20.21 -6.25
C THR A 424 -9.01 20.70 -5.50
N ILE A 425 -8.83 21.32 -4.33
CA ILE A 425 -9.90 22.01 -3.60
C ILE A 425 -9.64 23.52 -3.67
N ASP A 426 -10.33 24.21 -4.57
CA ASP A 426 -10.18 25.65 -4.79
C ASP A 426 -11.34 26.41 -4.15
N CYS A 427 -11.13 26.89 -2.93
CA CYS A 427 -12.10 27.74 -2.26
C CYS A 427 -11.87 29.23 -2.49
N ALA A 428 -10.98 29.66 -3.39
CA ALA A 428 -10.65 31.08 -3.58
C ALA A 428 -11.88 31.97 -3.79
N ARG A 429 -13.01 31.42 -4.28
CA ARG A 429 -14.26 32.14 -4.50
C ARG A 429 -15.27 32.07 -3.34
N SER A 430 -15.02 31.28 -2.30
CA SER A 430 -15.95 31.01 -1.20
C SER A 430 -15.61 31.74 0.11
N GLU A 431 -16.60 31.82 1.00
CA GLU A 431 -16.50 32.32 2.38
C GLU A 431 -16.33 31.17 3.40
N GLY A 432 -15.48 30.18 3.11
CA GLY A 432 -15.29 29.02 3.98
C GLY A 432 -13.86 28.47 4.00
N ASP A 433 -13.63 27.53 4.90
CA ASP A 433 -12.43 26.69 4.86
C ASP A 433 -12.43 25.86 3.56
N ALA A 434 -11.26 25.51 3.03
CA ALA A 434 -11.21 24.62 1.87
C ALA A 434 -11.47 23.18 2.29
N VAL A 435 -10.76 22.71 3.31
CA VAL A 435 -10.92 21.38 3.91
C VAL A 435 -11.15 21.52 5.41
N GLN A 436 -12.20 20.91 5.93
CA GLN A 436 -12.53 20.92 7.35
C GLN A 436 -12.73 19.50 7.89
N ALA A 437 -12.14 19.19 9.04
CA ALA A 437 -12.45 18.00 9.83
C ALA A 437 -13.05 18.41 11.20
N THR A 438 -14.25 17.90 11.46
CA THR A 438 -15.09 18.28 12.61
C THR A 438 -15.01 17.26 13.75
N SER A 439 -15.79 17.45 14.82
CA SER A 439 -15.74 16.63 16.04
C SER A 439 -16.11 15.15 15.90
N GLY A 440 -16.68 14.75 14.76
CA GLY A 440 -16.91 13.34 14.44
C GLY A 440 -15.66 12.62 13.93
N THR A 441 -14.65 13.33 13.46
CA THR A 441 -13.49 12.70 12.82
C THR A 441 -12.44 12.30 13.84
N VAL A 442 -12.01 11.04 13.79
CA VAL A 442 -10.96 10.46 14.63
C VAL A 442 -9.63 10.47 13.88
N VAL A 443 -9.62 10.00 12.63
CA VAL A 443 -8.44 9.98 11.75
C VAL A 443 -8.76 10.73 10.46
N PHE A 444 -7.87 11.63 10.07
CA PHE A 444 -8.03 12.39 8.84
C PHE A 444 -6.75 12.36 8.00
N GLY A 445 -6.90 11.95 6.73
CA GLY A 445 -5.83 11.89 5.74
C GLY A 445 -6.03 12.90 4.62
N VAL A 446 -4.96 13.56 4.19
CA VAL A 446 -4.91 14.35 2.95
C VAL A 446 -3.65 13.96 2.19
N GLN A 447 -3.77 13.52 0.95
CA GLN A 447 -2.62 13.06 0.17
C GLN A 447 -2.68 13.58 -1.26
N ASP A 448 -1.57 14.08 -1.80
CA ASP A 448 -1.49 14.50 -3.21
C ASP A 448 -2.63 15.46 -3.60
N CYS A 449 -2.83 16.51 -2.79
CA CYS A 449 -3.89 17.49 -3.00
C CYS A 449 -3.33 18.90 -3.21
N ASP A 450 -4.03 19.71 -4.01
CA ASP A 450 -3.78 21.16 -4.11
C ASP A 450 -4.97 21.89 -3.46
N ILE A 451 -4.73 22.57 -2.34
CA ILE A 451 -5.77 23.12 -1.49
C ILE A 451 -5.57 24.63 -1.37
N THR A 452 -6.52 25.39 -1.92
CA THR A 452 -6.51 26.85 -1.89
C THR A 452 -7.60 27.38 -0.96
N SER A 453 -7.22 28.20 0.02
CA SER A 453 -8.16 28.84 0.95
C SER A 453 -9.06 29.88 0.27
N GLY A 454 -10.20 30.20 0.89
CA GLY A 454 -11.10 31.23 0.35
C GLY A 454 -10.65 32.66 0.54
N THR A 455 -10.96 33.54 -0.42
CA THR A 455 -10.51 34.95 -0.44
C THR A 455 -11.48 35.94 0.19
N ALA A 456 -12.72 35.53 0.46
CA ALA A 456 -13.79 36.46 0.76
C ALA A 456 -13.66 37.14 2.14
N SER A 457 -14.16 38.37 2.22
CA SER A 457 -13.95 39.36 3.30
C SER A 457 -14.60 38.94 4.63
N GLY A 458 -13.94 38.03 5.36
CA GLY A 458 -14.34 37.55 6.67
C GLY A 458 -13.13 36.97 7.42
N THR A 459 -13.11 37.10 8.75
CA THR A 459 -12.04 36.57 9.59
C THR A 459 -12.17 35.05 9.75
N GLY A 460 -11.08 34.29 9.52
CA GLY A 460 -10.94 32.94 10.07
C GLY A 460 -11.07 31.73 9.13
N PHE A 461 -10.90 31.88 7.81
CA PHE A 461 -10.87 30.75 6.88
C PHE A 461 -9.45 30.22 6.64
N SER A 462 -9.35 28.92 6.39
CA SER A 462 -8.09 28.19 6.24
C SER A 462 -8.14 27.21 5.07
N ALA A 463 -7.00 26.90 4.45
CA ALA A 463 -6.92 25.82 3.47
C ALA A 463 -7.24 24.48 4.16
N LEU A 464 -6.68 24.26 5.35
CA LEU A 464 -6.97 23.08 6.16
C LEU A 464 -7.37 23.49 7.59
N ASN A 465 -8.59 23.14 8.00
CA ASN A 465 -9.11 23.33 9.35
C ASN A 465 -9.43 21.98 10.01
N VAL A 466 -8.53 21.47 10.85
CA VAL A 466 -8.78 20.24 11.60
C VAL A 466 -9.02 20.59 13.05
N SER A 467 -10.28 20.63 13.47
CA SER A 467 -10.64 21.19 14.77
C SER A 467 -10.72 20.15 15.90
N ALA A 468 -10.86 18.86 15.54
CA ALA A 468 -11.20 17.83 16.50
C ALA A 468 -10.69 16.40 16.18
N ALA A 469 -9.90 16.24 15.11
CA ALA A 469 -9.31 14.94 14.79
C ALA A 469 -8.25 14.53 15.82
N ARG A 470 -8.17 13.23 16.10
CA ARG A 470 -7.15 12.67 17.00
C ARG A 470 -5.82 12.41 16.30
N SER A 471 -5.88 12.01 15.04
CA SER A 471 -4.72 11.77 14.19
C SER A 471 -4.92 12.44 12.86
N VAL A 472 -3.90 13.16 12.39
CA VAL A 472 -3.90 13.83 11.09
C VAL A 472 -2.63 13.45 10.35
N LEU A 473 -2.80 12.92 9.15
CA LEU A 473 -1.72 12.62 8.22
C LEU A 473 -1.91 13.44 6.95
N VAL A 474 -0.91 14.21 6.59
CA VAL A 474 -0.90 15.00 5.36
C VAL A 474 0.38 14.72 4.61
N GLU A 475 0.26 14.29 3.35
CA GLU A 475 1.40 13.91 2.52
C GLU A 475 1.31 14.53 1.12
N ASP A 476 2.45 14.90 0.56
CA ASP A 476 2.59 15.26 -0.86
C ASP A 476 1.60 16.35 -1.33
N SER A 477 1.21 17.27 -0.44
CA SER A 477 0.13 18.24 -0.69
C SER A 477 0.61 19.68 -0.70
N VAL A 478 -0.06 20.51 -1.48
CA VAL A 478 0.17 21.95 -1.61
C VAL A 478 -0.96 22.72 -0.93
N PHE A 479 -0.59 23.68 -0.10
CA PHE A 479 -1.52 24.58 0.59
C PHE A 479 -1.26 26.01 0.16
N THR A 480 -2.22 26.60 -0.55
CA THR A 480 -2.14 27.98 -1.00
C THR A 480 -3.10 28.86 -0.21
N ASN A 481 -2.59 29.96 0.35
CA ASN A 481 -3.42 30.98 0.97
C ASN A 481 -3.52 32.20 0.06
N ASP A 482 -4.68 32.41 -0.57
CA ASP A 482 -4.90 33.47 -1.57
C ASP A 482 -5.42 34.80 -0.96
N LYS A 483 -5.27 35.01 0.35
CA LYS A 483 -5.83 36.19 1.02
C LYS A 483 -4.90 37.41 1.04
N ALA A 484 -5.29 38.43 0.28
CA ALA A 484 -4.74 39.79 0.38
C ALA A 484 -5.29 40.65 1.55
N VAL A 485 -6.41 40.28 2.20
CA VAL A 485 -7.11 41.17 3.15
C VAL A 485 -7.73 40.44 4.36
N GLY A 486 -7.01 40.39 5.48
CA GLY A 486 -7.56 40.21 6.84
C GLY A 486 -7.82 38.77 7.33
N GLY A 487 -7.04 38.33 8.34
CA GLY A 487 -7.57 37.55 9.47
C GLY A 487 -7.47 36.02 9.48
N GLY A 488 -7.22 35.35 8.35
CA GLY A 488 -7.19 33.88 8.27
C GLY A 488 -5.78 33.29 8.34
N ALA A 489 -5.69 32.01 8.71
CA ALA A 489 -4.45 31.22 8.65
C ALA A 489 -4.43 30.38 7.36
N ALA A 490 -3.26 30.17 6.74
CA ALA A 490 -3.14 29.26 5.60
C ALA A 490 -3.55 27.84 6.02
N VAL A 491 -3.07 27.40 7.18
CA VAL A 491 -3.42 26.13 7.79
C VAL A 491 -3.76 26.35 9.26
N PHE A 492 -4.91 25.84 9.66
CA PHE A 492 -5.42 25.91 11.02
C PHE A 492 -5.64 24.49 11.51
N VAL A 493 -4.60 23.86 12.02
CA VAL A 493 -4.77 22.58 12.70
C VAL A 493 -4.99 22.88 14.18
N ARG A 494 -6.21 22.62 14.69
CA ARG A 494 -6.44 22.40 16.12
C ARG A 494 -6.38 20.90 16.43
N PRO A 495 -5.19 20.29 16.52
CA PRO A 495 -5.12 18.89 16.90
C PRO A 495 -5.68 18.76 18.32
N SER A 496 -6.89 18.20 18.45
CA SER A 496 -7.46 17.85 19.76
C SER A 496 -7.04 16.45 20.21
N GLY A 497 -6.05 15.85 19.53
CA GLY A 497 -5.47 14.55 19.88
C GLY A 497 -4.07 14.36 19.27
N TYR A 498 -3.45 13.26 19.66
CA TYR A 498 -2.05 13.18 20.05
C TYR A 498 -1.00 13.35 18.92
N HIS A 499 -1.36 13.25 17.63
CA HIS A 499 -0.37 13.23 16.54
C HIS A 499 -0.86 13.91 15.25
N THR A 500 -0.07 14.86 14.74
CA THR A 500 -0.20 15.43 13.39
C THR A 500 1.12 15.32 12.67
N LEU A 501 1.10 14.74 11.46
CA LEU A 501 2.26 14.63 10.60
C LEU A 501 1.97 15.28 9.25
N PHE A 502 2.84 16.20 8.86
CA PHE A 502 2.96 16.71 7.51
C PHE A 502 4.26 16.17 6.90
N SER A 503 4.19 15.53 5.74
CA SER A 503 5.35 15.04 5.03
C SER A 503 5.35 15.51 3.58
N ARG A 504 6.48 16.03 3.09
CA ARG A 504 6.64 16.44 1.67
C ARG A 504 5.55 17.43 1.22
N CYS A 505 5.16 18.34 2.11
CA CYS A 505 4.12 19.32 1.84
C CYS A 505 4.72 20.69 1.50
N MET A 506 4.05 21.43 0.61
CA MET A 506 4.35 22.84 0.35
C MET A 506 3.27 23.73 0.95
N PHE A 507 3.68 24.77 1.65
CA PHE A 507 2.82 25.81 2.16
C PHE A 507 3.24 27.13 1.50
N HIS A 508 2.33 27.76 0.78
CA HIS A 508 2.59 28.96 -0.02
C HIS A 508 1.55 30.04 0.29
N GLU A 509 1.99 31.29 0.49
CA GLU A 509 1.10 32.43 0.75
C GLU A 509 1.21 33.49 -0.35
N ILE A 510 0.07 33.80 -0.98
CA ILE A 510 -0.06 34.84 -1.99
C ILE A 510 -0.52 36.12 -1.29
N GLY A 511 0.44 36.90 -0.78
CA GLY A 511 0.20 38.24 -0.25
C GLY A 511 0.38 38.35 1.27
N ILE A 512 1.18 39.34 1.68
CA ILE A 512 1.63 39.48 3.08
C ILE A 512 0.56 40.18 3.92
N SER A 513 -0.34 39.42 4.55
CA SER A 513 -1.17 39.95 5.64
C SER A 513 -0.32 40.01 6.91
N LYS A 514 0.26 41.20 7.21
CA LYS A 514 1.22 41.45 8.31
C LYS A 514 0.80 41.05 9.73
N ASN A 515 -0.45 40.64 9.96
CA ASN A 515 -1.04 40.53 11.30
C ASN A 515 -1.53 39.12 11.68
N PHE A 516 -1.41 38.10 10.83
CA PHE A 516 -1.99 36.79 11.09
C PHE A 516 -1.03 35.63 10.82
N TYR A 517 -1.32 34.51 11.50
CA TYR A 517 -0.52 33.31 11.60
C TYR A 517 -0.77 32.40 10.41
N SER A 518 0.25 32.02 9.64
CA SER A 518 0.07 31.15 8.47
C SER A 518 -0.18 29.70 8.87
N ILE A 519 0.46 29.21 9.94
CA ILE A 519 0.09 27.96 10.60
C ILE A 519 -0.30 28.25 12.04
N TYR A 520 -1.46 27.76 12.47
CA TYR A 520 -1.96 27.97 13.82
C TYR A 520 -2.26 26.65 14.52
N LEU A 521 -1.52 26.38 15.60
CA LEU A 521 -1.64 25.18 16.45
C LEU A 521 -2.12 25.57 17.86
N PRO A 522 -3.45 25.69 18.12
CA PRO A 522 -3.96 26.05 19.43
C PRO A 522 -3.68 24.98 20.49
N GLY A 523 -3.34 25.46 21.69
CA GLY A 523 -2.93 24.64 22.83
C GLY A 523 -3.81 23.42 23.13
N GLY A 524 -3.14 22.27 23.28
CA GLY A 524 -3.66 20.94 23.60
C GLY A 524 -2.48 19.95 23.67
N TYR A 525 -2.67 18.73 24.19
CA TYR A 525 -1.65 17.66 24.21
C TYR A 525 -1.38 17.15 22.79
N SER A 526 -0.66 17.91 22.00
CA SER A 526 -0.43 17.62 20.59
C SER A 526 1.07 17.56 20.28
N SER A 527 1.43 16.55 19.50
CA SER A 527 2.68 16.54 18.75
C SER A 527 2.37 16.87 17.30
N CYS A 528 3.04 17.88 16.75
CA CYS A 528 2.94 18.25 15.35
C CYS A 528 4.33 18.16 14.74
N ARG A 529 4.47 17.38 13.68
CA ARG A 529 5.73 17.19 12.97
C ARG A 529 5.57 17.56 11.51
N PHE A 530 6.53 18.32 11.02
CA PHE A 530 6.76 18.62 9.62
C PHE A 530 8.06 17.94 9.21
N THR A 531 8.00 17.11 8.17
CA THR A 531 9.17 16.38 7.65
C THR A 531 9.26 16.62 6.15
N ASP A 532 10.40 17.11 5.69
CA ASP A 532 10.61 17.42 4.27
C ASP A 532 9.59 18.45 3.75
N CYS A 533 9.18 19.44 4.55
CA CYS A 533 8.20 20.44 4.13
C CYS A 533 8.84 21.74 3.64
N VAL A 534 8.16 22.44 2.74
CA VAL A 534 8.54 23.77 2.25
C VAL A 534 7.53 24.82 2.71
N PHE A 535 8.06 25.90 3.25
CA PHE A 535 7.34 27.09 3.69
C PHE A 535 7.83 28.25 2.84
N ASP A 536 7.00 28.74 1.92
CA ASP A 536 7.35 29.79 0.98
C ASP A 536 6.48 31.03 1.20
N SER A 537 7.14 32.17 1.43
CA SER A 537 6.51 33.48 1.56
C SER A 537 5.48 33.60 2.71
N LEU A 538 5.56 32.71 3.70
CA LEU A 538 4.63 32.65 4.83
C LEU A 538 4.99 33.64 5.94
N ASN A 539 3.98 34.19 6.61
CA ASN A 539 4.22 35.19 7.64
C ASN A 539 4.57 34.61 9.02
N ALA A 540 4.04 33.43 9.43
CA ALA A 540 4.58 32.63 10.55
C ALA A 540 3.94 31.25 10.77
N CYS A 541 4.73 30.28 11.26
CA CYS A 541 4.21 29.10 11.95
C CYS A 541 4.06 29.36 13.45
N THR A 542 2.84 29.29 13.97
CA THR A 542 2.54 29.73 15.35
C THR A 542 1.95 28.65 16.23
N HIS A 543 2.41 28.65 17.47
CA HIS A 543 1.97 27.69 18.47
C HIS A 543 1.62 28.42 19.78
N PRO A 544 0.39 28.91 19.97
CA PRO A 544 -0.09 29.34 21.28
C PRO A 544 -0.26 28.16 22.23
N VAL A 545 0.80 27.84 22.96
CA VAL A 545 0.74 26.91 24.09
C VAL A 545 -0.01 27.62 25.22
N SER A 546 -1.17 27.08 25.59
CA SER A 546 -1.82 27.46 26.84
C SER A 546 -0.89 27.09 28.00
N PRO A 547 -0.66 27.96 29.00
CA PRO A 547 0.23 27.65 30.12
C PRO A 547 -0.13 26.29 30.76
N GLY A 548 0.84 25.37 30.82
CA GLY A 548 0.67 24.07 31.50
C GLY A 548 0.43 22.85 30.61
N VAL A 549 0.46 22.97 29.28
CA VAL A 549 0.34 21.82 28.37
C VAL A 549 1.66 21.58 27.63
N ALA A 550 2.16 20.34 27.65
CA ALA A 550 3.32 19.95 26.86
C ALA A 550 2.87 19.71 25.41
N SER A 551 3.36 20.54 24.49
CA SER A 551 3.20 20.36 23.05
C SER A 551 4.58 20.21 22.42
N ILE A 552 4.69 19.37 21.38
CA ILE A 552 5.95 19.16 20.65
C ILE A 552 5.74 19.65 19.22
N LEU A 553 6.59 20.56 18.78
CA LEU A 553 6.64 21.05 17.41
C LEU A 553 7.99 20.68 16.79
N ASP A 554 7.96 19.75 15.85
CA ASP A 554 9.15 19.22 15.18
C ASP A 554 9.19 19.66 13.71
N PHE A 555 10.29 20.26 13.29
CA PHE A 555 10.63 20.50 11.90
C PHE A 555 11.89 19.70 11.57
N VAL A 556 11.78 18.81 10.59
CA VAL A 556 12.87 17.95 10.13
C VAL A 556 13.01 18.12 8.62
N ASN A 557 14.21 18.43 8.13
CA ASN A 557 14.48 18.61 6.70
C ASN A 557 13.59 19.69 6.03
N CYS A 558 13.18 20.72 6.77
CA CYS A 558 12.24 21.72 6.27
C CYS A 558 12.95 22.94 5.67
N THR A 559 12.29 23.64 4.74
CA THR A 559 12.79 24.88 4.12
C THR A 559 11.86 26.03 4.39
N PHE A 560 12.37 27.11 4.94
CA PHE A 560 11.68 28.39 5.11
C PHE A 560 12.32 29.41 4.15
N TYR A 561 11.60 29.78 3.10
CA TYR A 561 12.06 30.71 2.07
C TYR A 561 11.17 31.95 2.05
N GLU A 562 11.80 33.14 2.06
CA GLU A 562 11.10 34.44 2.08
C GLU A 562 10.02 34.57 3.17
N THR A 563 10.18 33.79 4.24
CA THR A 563 9.25 33.67 5.36
C THR A 563 9.71 34.63 6.45
N PRO A 564 9.06 35.80 6.64
CA PRO A 564 9.61 36.86 7.50
C PRO A 564 9.82 36.41 8.94
N ILE A 565 8.98 35.50 9.45
CA ILE A 565 9.06 34.91 10.78
C ILE A 565 8.78 33.40 10.67
N PRO A 566 9.78 32.54 10.41
CA PRO A 566 9.57 31.10 10.22
C PRO A 566 8.80 30.44 11.36
N ILE A 567 9.20 30.74 12.60
CA ILE A 567 8.65 30.11 13.79
C ILE A 567 8.32 31.18 14.82
N PHE A 568 7.08 31.16 15.29
CA PHE A 568 6.56 32.01 16.36
C PHE A 568 5.95 31.11 17.45
N ALA A 569 6.74 30.73 18.43
CA ALA A 569 6.28 29.88 19.52
C ALA A 569 5.84 30.74 20.71
N VAL A 570 4.70 30.41 21.31
CA VAL A 570 4.20 31.10 22.50
C VAL A 570 4.03 30.07 23.62
N GLY A 571 4.75 30.20 24.74
CA GLY A 571 4.62 29.32 25.92
C GLY A 571 5.63 28.15 26.01
N GLY A 572 5.30 27.09 26.77
CA GLY A 572 6.26 26.12 27.34
C GLY A 572 6.43 24.77 26.61
N GLY A 573 6.12 24.68 25.30
CA GLY A 573 6.26 23.45 24.51
C GLY A 573 7.70 23.16 24.05
N GLN A 574 8.01 21.95 23.61
CA GLN A 574 9.31 21.63 22.99
C GLN A 574 9.30 22.01 21.50
N ILE A 575 10.36 22.66 21.03
CA ILE A 575 10.55 23.00 19.61
C ILE A 575 11.82 22.29 19.12
N GLN A 576 11.74 21.61 17.98
CA GLN A 576 12.88 20.99 17.33
C GLN A 576 13.00 21.49 15.90
N LEU A 577 14.20 21.96 15.54
CA LEU A 577 14.61 22.24 14.17
C LEU A 577 15.82 21.37 13.86
N VAL A 578 15.65 20.39 13.00
CA VAL A 578 16.72 19.49 12.60
C VAL A 578 16.85 19.54 11.09
N ASN A 579 18.05 19.82 10.60
CA ASN A 579 18.36 19.79 9.17
C ASN A 579 17.54 20.79 8.33
N CYS A 580 17.20 21.96 8.88
CA CYS A 580 16.32 22.93 8.21
C CYS A 580 17.08 24.11 7.56
N ILE A 581 16.58 24.64 6.44
CA ILE A 581 17.04 25.92 5.84
C ILE A 581 16.09 27.03 6.27
N SER A 582 16.62 28.17 6.69
CA SER A 582 15.89 29.44 6.71
C SER A 582 16.66 30.46 5.87
N LYS A 583 16.06 30.91 4.77
CA LYS A 583 16.63 31.90 3.86
C LYS A 583 15.67 33.09 3.74
N THR A 584 16.24 34.30 3.79
CA THR A 584 15.54 35.58 3.59
C THR A 584 14.40 35.84 4.60
N SER A 585 14.56 35.37 5.82
CA SER A 585 13.66 35.66 6.94
C SER A 585 14.03 36.97 7.62
N SER A 586 13.07 37.78 8.11
CA SER A 586 13.40 39.00 8.85
C SER A 586 13.88 38.70 10.28
N VAL A 587 13.26 37.71 10.91
CA VAL A 587 13.59 37.13 12.22
C VAL A 587 13.56 35.61 12.06
N ALA A 588 14.62 34.90 12.45
CA ALA A 588 14.68 33.44 12.27
C ALA A 588 13.74 32.69 13.24
N LEU A 589 13.59 33.19 14.46
CA LEU A 589 12.78 32.58 15.52
C LEU A 589 12.15 33.67 16.41
N ILE A 590 10.90 33.50 16.81
CA ILE A 590 10.27 34.31 17.86
C ILE A 590 9.77 33.38 18.95
N ILE A 591 10.17 33.65 20.19
CA ILE A 591 9.68 32.94 21.38
C ILE A 591 8.98 33.97 22.26
N TYR A 592 7.65 33.93 22.22
CA TYR A 592 6.78 34.72 23.06
C TYR A 592 6.54 33.98 24.38
N GLN A 593 7.38 34.20 25.39
CA GLN A 593 7.05 33.84 26.77
C GLN A 593 6.74 35.12 27.55
N SER A 594 5.67 35.10 28.32
CA SER A 594 5.39 36.16 29.28
C SER A 594 6.42 36.10 30.42
N GLY A 595 7.59 36.71 30.22
CA GLY A 595 8.49 37.12 31.29
C GLY A 595 9.75 36.29 31.53
N ASP A 596 9.91 35.08 30.98
CA ASP A 596 11.09 34.26 31.21
C ASP A 596 11.41 33.40 29.98
N LEU A 597 12.49 33.71 29.24
CA LEU A 597 13.15 32.77 28.32
C LEU A 597 13.60 31.49 29.08
N PRO A 598 14.07 30.41 28.41
CA PRO A 598 14.59 29.19 29.03
C PRO A 598 15.64 29.33 30.17
N GLU A 599 16.14 30.53 30.44
CA GLU A 599 16.21 31.21 31.76
C GLU A 599 17.50 32.02 31.85
N GLU A 600 17.36 33.34 31.91
CA GLU A 600 18.34 34.16 32.61
C GLU A 600 18.16 34.04 34.15
N THR A 601 16.97 33.71 34.69
CA THR A 601 16.74 33.57 36.17
C THR A 601 15.53 32.74 36.70
N SER A 602 14.62 32.16 35.91
CA SER A 602 13.35 31.61 36.45
C SER A 602 13.51 30.24 37.17
N THR A 603 12.41 29.62 37.61
CA THR A 603 12.35 28.19 38.04
C THR A 603 11.30 27.38 37.27
N HIS A 604 10.68 28.00 36.27
CA HIS A 604 9.64 27.41 35.43
C HIS A 604 10.29 26.75 34.22
N PHE A 605 9.96 25.48 33.97
CA PHE A 605 10.43 24.72 32.82
C PHE A 605 9.99 25.39 31.50
N GLY A 606 10.80 26.32 30.99
CA GLY A 606 10.64 26.91 29.67
C GLY A 606 10.78 25.87 28.54
N PRO A 607 10.43 26.25 27.30
CA PRO A 607 10.49 25.37 26.14
C PRO A 607 11.91 24.82 25.97
N ARG A 608 12.04 23.50 25.80
CA ARG A 608 13.31 22.92 25.31
C ARG A 608 13.40 23.23 23.83
N VAL A 609 14.46 23.92 23.40
CA VAL A 609 14.72 24.20 21.99
C VAL A 609 15.90 23.35 21.54
N VAL A 610 15.67 22.49 20.54
CA VAL A 610 16.71 21.67 19.92
C VAL A 610 16.92 22.18 18.50
N MET A 611 18.11 22.66 18.19
CA MET A 611 18.53 23.08 16.87
C MET A 611 19.76 22.26 16.45
N ARG A 612 19.66 21.51 15.35
CA ARG A 612 20.80 20.74 14.85
C ARG A 612 20.90 20.80 13.34
N ASN A 613 22.09 21.10 12.84
CA ASN A 613 22.43 21.07 11.42
C ASN A 613 21.55 21.97 10.54
N ASN A 614 21.13 23.11 11.05
CA ASN A 614 20.32 24.06 10.30
C ASN A 614 21.21 25.04 9.53
N CYS A 615 20.68 25.69 8.49
CA CYS A 615 21.35 26.74 7.74
C CYS A 615 20.50 28.01 7.76
N PHE A 616 21.00 29.07 8.41
CA PHE A 616 20.30 30.35 8.56
C PHE A 616 20.95 31.44 7.70
N HIS A 617 20.13 32.17 6.94
CA HIS A 617 20.60 33.25 6.07
C HIS A 617 19.62 34.41 5.94
N GLY A 618 20.15 35.63 5.90
CA GLY A 618 19.40 36.81 5.51
C GLY A 618 18.53 37.43 6.61
N TYR A 619 18.74 37.05 7.88
CA TYR A 619 17.99 37.59 9.01
C TYR A 619 18.57 38.87 9.60
N SER A 620 17.69 39.72 10.13
CA SER A 620 18.04 40.98 10.81
C SER A 620 18.13 40.82 12.33
N ALA A 621 17.42 39.84 12.88
CA ALA A 621 17.53 39.36 14.25
C ALA A 621 17.38 37.83 14.26
N PHE A 622 18.09 37.13 15.14
CA PHE A 622 17.94 35.68 15.23
C PHE A 622 16.71 35.33 16.06
N LEU A 623 16.61 35.88 17.27
CA LEU A 623 15.48 35.73 18.18
C LEU A 623 14.87 37.10 18.53
N TYR A 624 13.54 37.16 18.67
CA TYR A 624 12.83 38.23 19.38
C TYR A 624 12.08 37.66 20.60
N ASP A 625 12.32 38.21 21.80
CA ASP A 625 11.82 37.70 23.08
C ASP A 625 10.91 38.69 23.83
N LEU A 626 10.40 39.72 23.14
CA LEU A 626 9.66 40.88 23.67
C LEU A 626 10.50 41.88 24.50
N ALA A 627 11.63 41.47 25.07
CA ALA A 627 12.58 42.37 25.70
C ALA A 627 13.51 43.04 24.67
N GLY A 628 13.77 42.37 23.55
CA GLY A 628 14.48 42.91 22.41
C GLY A 628 14.86 41.84 21.37
N ASN A 629 15.66 42.28 20.40
CA ASN A 629 16.29 41.37 19.44
C ASN A 629 17.54 40.74 20.05
N LYS A 630 17.75 39.45 19.80
CA LYS A 630 18.97 38.70 20.13
C LYS A 630 19.66 38.26 18.85
N THR A 631 20.99 38.31 18.86
CA THR A 631 21.85 37.67 17.85
C THR A 631 21.84 36.15 18.03
N TYR A 632 22.31 35.42 17.01
CA TYR A 632 22.46 33.97 17.09
C TYR A 632 23.38 33.55 18.25
N ALA A 633 24.51 34.24 18.42
CA ALA A 633 25.47 33.98 19.49
C ALA A 633 24.86 34.20 20.91
N GLU A 634 24.04 35.23 21.09
CA GLU A 634 23.33 35.48 22.35
C GLU A 634 22.28 34.40 22.62
N PHE A 635 21.60 33.90 21.58
CA PHE A 635 20.59 32.86 21.72
C PHE A 635 21.19 31.51 22.12
N ILE A 636 22.24 31.04 21.44
CA ILE A 636 22.87 29.75 21.77
C ILE A 636 23.63 29.76 23.10
N ALA A 637 23.93 30.95 23.63
CA ALA A 637 24.50 31.11 24.97
C ALA A 637 23.46 30.91 26.08
N LEU A 638 22.16 30.90 25.74
CA LEU A 638 21.10 30.55 26.69
C LEU A 638 21.22 29.07 27.08
N ASN A 639 20.92 28.78 28.35
CA ASN A 639 20.82 27.41 28.80
C ASN A 639 19.73 26.67 28.00
N ARG A 640 19.99 25.39 27.70
CA ARG A 640 19.03 24.46 27.03
C ARG A 640 18.77 24.73 25.55
N VAL A 641 19.67 25.44 24.88
CA VAL A 641 19.79 25.43 23.42
C VAL A 641 20.89 24.44 23.03
N ASP A 642 20.54 23.41 22.28
CA ASP A 642 21.49 22.61 21.50
C ASP A 642 21.48 23.21 20.10
N ALA A 643 22.64 23.63 19.58
CA ALA A 643 22.82 24.27 18.26
C ALA A 643 23.92 23.55 17.45
N SER A 644 24.08 22.24 17.67
CA SER A 644 25.19 21.48 17.10
C SER A 644 25.09 21.34 15.58
N GLY A 645 26.16 21.73 14.88
CA GLY A 645 26.26 21.63 13.42
C GLY A 645 25.52 22.72 12.63
N ASP A 646 24.91 23.69 13.30
CA ASP A 646 24.21 24.80 12.64
C ASP A 646 25.21 25.73 11.92
N LEU A 647 24.82 26.18 10.72
CA LEU A 647 25.50 27.18 9.92
C LEU A 647 24.77 28.53 10.05
N ASP A 648 25.48 29.52 10.59
CA ASP A 648 24.97 30.88 10.75
C ASP A 648 25.42 31.79 9.60
N ALA A 649 24.55 32.72 9.22
CA ALA A 649 24.75 33.72 8.16
C ALA A 649 25.26 33.16 6.82
N THR A 650 25.00 31.88 6.52
CA THR A 650 25.55 31.15 5.37
C THR A 650 24.49 30.98 4.30
N ASP A 651 24.71 31.50 3.09
CA ASP A 651 23.72 31.44 2.00
C ASP A 651 23.60 30.01 1.42
N PRO A 652 22.44 29.33 1.51
CA PRO A 652 22.27 27.97 1.02
C PRO A 652 22.21 27.83 -0.52
N LEU A 653 22.34 28.89 -1.32
CA LEU A 653 22.31 28.84 -2.80
C LEU A 653 21.32 27.80 -3.39
N LEU A 654 20.04 28.18 -3.46
CA LEU A 654 18.95 27.32 -3.98
C LEU A 654 18.90 27.34 -5.51
N SER A 655 18.49 26.24 -6.15
CA SER A 655 18.51 26.07 -7.61
C SER A 655 17.55 27.03 -8.34
N ASN A 656 16.25 27.00 -8.01
CA ASN A 656 15.27 27.89 -8.62
C ASN A 656 14.02 28.09 -7.73
N PRO A 657 14.17 28.75 -6.56
CA PRO A 657 13.09 28.85 -5.59
C PRO A 657 11.85 29.58 -6.14
N GLY A 658 12.03 30.52 -7.08
CA GLY A 658 10.92 31.23 -7.73
C GLY A 658 10.04 30.37 -8.65
N SER A 659 10.42 29.13 -8.96
CA SER A 659 9.58 28.16 -9.66
C SER A 659 9.15 26.99 -8.76
N GLY A 660 9.36 27.08 -7.44
CA GLY A 660 9.08 26.01 -6.50
C GLY A 660 10.18 24.95 -6.34
N ASP A 661 11.36 25.12 -6.95
CA ASP A 661 12.50 24.20 -6.77
C ASP A 661 13.44 24.73 -5.68
N PHE A 662 13.37 24.08 -4.52
CA PHE A 662 14.15 24.41 -3.33
C PHE A 662 15.39 23.53 -3.16
N SER A 663 15.81 22.76 -4.17
CA SER A 663 17.08 22.01 -4.08
C SER A 663 18.28 22.93 -3.85
N LEU A 664 19.29 22.39 -3.16
CA LEU A 664 20.59 23.05 -3.05
C LEU A 664 21.38 22.91 -4.35
N GLN A 665 21.93 24.02 -4.83
CA GLN A 665 22.88 24.00 -5.94
C GLN A 665 24.12 23.19 -5.56
N THR A 666 24.80 22.64 -6.57
CA THR A 666 26.04 21.86 -6.34
C THR A 666 27.13 22.65 -5.61
N GLY A 667 27.15 23.98 -5.75
CA GLY A 667 28.08 24.87 -5.05
C GLY A 667 27.58 25.42 -3.72
N SER A 668 26.43 24.97 -3.23
CA SER A 668 25.88 25.47 -1.97
C SER A 668 26.78 25.12 -0.78
N PRO A 669 27.13 26.09 0.08
CA PRO A 669 27.88 25.83 1.30
C PRO A 669 27.06 25.07 2.37
N CYS A 670 25.73 25.05 2.24
CA CYS A 670 24.86 24.28 3.13
C CYS A 670 24.67 22.83 2.66
N ARG A 671 25.12 22.50 1.45
CA ARG A 671 25.07 21.12 0.94
C ARG A 671 26.01 20.23 1.76
N HIS A 672 25.47 19.14 2.30
CA HIS A 672 26.21 18.18 3.14
C HIS A 672 26.82 18.76 4.42
N ALA A 673 26.33 19.91 4.90
CA ALA A 673 26.87 20.54 6.11
C ALA A 673 26.40 19.88 7.42
N GLY A 674 25.34 19.06 7.37
CA GLY A 674 24.76 18.40 8.55
C GLY A 674 25.28 17.01 8.89
N HIS A 675 24.69 16.43 9.93
CA HIS A 675 25.09 15.17 10.53
C HIS A 675 24.71 13.97 9.63
N GLY A 676 25.66 13.56 8.78
CA GLY A 676 25.46 12.52 7.77
C GLY A 676 26.05 12.87 6.39
N SER A 677 26.94 13.86 6.30
CA SER A 677 27.60 14.28 5.06
C SER A 677 28.09 13.08 4.22
N GLY A 678 27.50 12.86 3.04
CA GLY A 678 27.86 11.79 2.11
C GLY A 678 26.75 10.78 1.78
N VAL A 679 25.58 10.86 2.39
CA VAL A 679 24.41 10.04 2.05
C VAL A 679 23.65 10.68 0.89
N THR A 680 23.34 9.90 -0.15
CA THR A 680 22.69 10.37 -1.42
C THR A 680 21.27 9.83 -1.61
N LYS A 681 20.76 9.10 -0.62
CA LYS A 681 19.51 8.35 -0.67
C LYS A 681 18.75 8.49 0.65
N ASP A 682 17.43 8.45 0.58
CA ASP A 682 16.53 8.49 1.73
C ASP A 682 16.55 7.17 2.54
N ILE A 683 15.62 7.03 3.50
CA ILE A 683 15.49 5.84 4.35
C ILE A 683 15.09 4.56 3.58
N ASN A 684 14.51 4.70 2.39
CA ASN A 684 14.09 3.61 1.52
C ASN A 684 15.14 3.26 0.46
N GLY A 685 16.22 4.06 0.37
CA GLY A 685 17.28 3.88 -0.63
C GLY A 685 17.02 4.62 -1.94
N ASP A 686 16.00 5.46 -1.98
CA ASP A 686 15.63 6.28 -3.14
C ASP A 686 16.45 7.57 -3.16
N PRO A 687 16.87 8.06 -4.33
CA PRO A 687 17.53 9.36 -4.44
C PRO A 687 16.62 10.44 -3.85
N PHE A 688 17.19 11.37 -3.08
CA PHE A 688 16.41 12.50 -2.59
C PHE A 688 15.73 13.24 -3.74
N ASP A 689 14.44 13.51 -3.54
CA ASP A 689 13.63 14.27 -4.47
C ASP A 689 14.25 15.68 -4.68
N PRO A 690 14.46 16.13 -5.94
CA PRO A 690 14.93 17.48 -6.24
C PRO A 690 14.10 18.61 -5.61
N PHE A 691 12.87 18.39 -5.14
CA PHE A 691 12.11 19.45 -4.46
C PHE A 691 12.54 19.70 -3.01
N HIS A 692 13.39 18.84 -2.41
CA HIS A 692 13.74 18.89 -0.98
C HIS A 692 15.25 19.12 -0.77
N PRO A 693 15.69 20.19 -0.06
CA PRO A 693 17.10 20.44 0.11
C PRO A 693 17.78 19.56 1.16
N ASP A 694 18.84 18.87 0.74
CA ASP A 694 19.70 18.02 1.57
C ASP A 694 20.78 18.81 2.33
N ILE A 695 20.48 19.27 3.55
CA ILE A 695 21.50 19.77 4.49
C ILE A 695 22.16 18.62 5.27
N GLY A 696 22.24 17.39 4.75
CA GLY A 696 22.83 16.25 5.44
C GLY A 696 21.77 15.33 6.04
N ALA A 697 21.47 14.27 5.31
CA ALA A 697 20.55 13.21 5.72
C ALA A 697 20.89 12.58 7.08
N VAL A 698 19.86 12.39 7.91
CA VAL A 698 19.97 11.66 9.17
C VAL A 698 19.96 10.15 8.89
N SER A 699 21.07 9.45 9.17
CA SER A 699 21.01 8.01 9.43
C SER A 699 20.64 7.80 10.89
N THR A 700 19.37 7.52 11.19
CA THR A 700 19.05 6.88 12.47
C THR A 700 18.05 5.76 12.28
N GLY A 701 18.52 4.53 12.47
CA GLY A 701 17.69 3.39 12.87
C GLY A 701 17.10 3.56 14.28
N ILE A 702 16.49 4.72 14.54
CA ILE A 702 15.54 4.89 15.64
C ILE A 702 14.18 4.64 15.00
N GLY A 703 13.72 3.39 15.08
CA GLY A 703 12.42 2.99 14.57
C GLY A 703 11.27 3.78 15.23
N PRO A 704 10.05 3.68 14.67
CA PRO A 704 8.86 4.43 15.12
C PRO A 704 8.36 4.10 16.54
N ASN A 705 9.10 3.28 17.32
CA ASN A 705 8.79 2.96 18.70
C ASN A 705 9.78 3.62 19.67
N VAL A 706 9.64 4.92 19.89
CA VAL A 706 9.82 5.44 21.25
C VAL A 706 8.42 5.63 21.80
N ALA A 707 7.94 4.62 22.52
CA ALA A 707 6.80 4.78 23.38
C ALA A 707 7.06 5.99 24.30
N TYR A 708 6.34 7.08 24.08
CA TYR A 708 6.23 8.13 25.07
C TYR A 708 5.41 7.58 26.23
N SER A 709 6.08 6.91 27.17
CA SER A 709 5.52 6.69 28.50
C SER A 709 5.48 8.06 29.20
N GLY A 710 4.32 8.70 29.15
CA GLY A 710 3.83 9.53 30.26
C GLY A 710 3.07 8.64 31.22
#